data_AF-A0A449BDV9-F1
#
_entry.id   AF-A0A449BDV9-F1
#
_cell.length_a   1.000
_cell.length_b   1.000
_cell.length_c   1.000
_cell.angle_alpha   90.00
_cell.angle_beta   90.00
_cell.angle_gamma   90.00
#
_symmetry.space_group_name_H-M   'P 1'
#
loop_
_entity.id
_entity.type
_entity.pdbx_description
1 polymer ?
#
loop_
_entity_poly.entity_id
_entity_poly.type
_entity_poly.pdbx_seq_one_letter_code
_entity_poly.pdbx_strand_id
1 'polypeptide(L)'
;MSKITKTIFSMIISVVVIVLLGYLIRNIKYNYLETTQITSGLITLCFIVVGCISYPITKAKYTQKKLNKIFEKAKEKNEKLKNNREKTQRKTTRLYFFTLGYYVLVTLTLIVFGASSVAILAISESNILDYLVYVILGIFMLSSIISQLFTTEKVDLLALYLDKEKYIVLYDMLETIKEELNINEEVYLYSDASLGARIITYGDKHHIVLGVLMLELLDQQELKSVLCHELAHILNKDNKKNYKRNKFIKTIYMDEGDFRLSAFSFMFFNGLLNALLVNFRVNKMIQSKQVEIYADGIVKNNDLANEFITSTIKLKYLSLYMNELGHKFYLPIEETPNPTYFKDVIEGLINDFPKRKEIYEFIIENEIESRIPSHPITSSRMKFFGVNTPKIDFDDRYYDNEVFMIINQMNQIDENELDNYQEYRENTYLSRIETIKKYEDNPIDDLQEQLEYGFALFHVMEIEKAFYFFNKLIEKYPTSSHAHNAIGMIYLNYYYNPKGIEHIYKSAELNRNYVDSLDVIGEFCLNMGLKEELEKFRNILTDKIISNIAEYDNIGDINPSTRLFPATLEKEKLNEIIDYIKNQDFATEVFIVRKNITDDFYAHLVCIVANEANGFDFNTAMNNIFNHLDIREEQFALIHVNNQILYKKLKKVSNPYILNK
;
A
#
# COMPACT_ATOMS: atom_id res chain seq x y z
N MET A 1 -17.56 -19.92 12.73
CA MET A 1 -16.38 -20.48 13.44
C MET A 1 -15.26 -19.47 13.43
N SER A 2 -14.62 -19.21 14.57
CA SER A 2 -13.42 -18.37 14.63
C SER A 2 -12.25 -19.08 13.91
N LYS A 3 -11.22 -18.33 13.52
CA LYS A 3 -10.04 -18.85 12.81
C LYS A 3 -9.37 -19.99 13.58
N ILE A 4 -9.28 -19.85 14.90
CA ILE A 4 -8.73 -20.86 15.82
C ILE A 4 -9.56 -22.15 15.79
N THR A 5 -10.89 -22.05 15.82
CA THR A 5 -11.76 -23.23 15.76
C THR A 5 -11.60 -23.98 14.43
N LYS A 6 -11.37 -23.27 13.31
CA LYS A 6 -11.14 -23.88 12.00
C LYS A 6 -9.80 -24.61 11.93
N THR A 7 -8.72 -24.02 12.45
CA THR A 7 -7.40 -24.67 12.49
C THR A 7 -7.45 -25.95 13.33
N ILE A 8 -8.04 -25.89 14.54
CA ILE A 8 -8.19 -27.06 15.41
C ILE A 8 -9.03 -28.15 14.73
N PHE A 9 -10.14 -27.78 14.10
CA PHE A 9 -11.00 -28.73 13.39
C PHE A 9 -10.27 -29.39 12.21
N SER A 10 -9.52 -28.63 11.41
CA SER A 10 -8.72 -29.16 10.30
C SER A 10 -7.61 -30.11 10.76
N MET A 11 -6.99 -29.83 11.92
CA MET A 11 -6.00 -30.72 12.54
C MET A 11 -6.64 -32.03 12.97
N ILE A 12 -7.80 -31.98 13.66
CA ILE A 12 -8.51 -33.19 14.10
C ILE A 12 -8.84 -34.10 12.91
N ILE A 13 -9.40 -33.56 11.83
CA ILE A 13 -9.71 -34.35 10.62
C ILE A 13 -8.44 -34.96 10.04
N SER A 14 -7.34 -34.20 10.03
CA SER A 14 -6.06 -34.67 9.51
C SER A 14 -5.49 -35.85 10.30
N VAL A 15 -5.59 -35.78 11.64
CA VAL A 15 -5.23 -36.90 12.52
C VAL A 15 -6.06 -38.13 12.17
N VAL A 16 -7.38 -37.97 12.08
CA VAL A 16 -8.30 -39.07 11.79
C VAL A 16 -7.97 -39.73 10.45
N VAL A 17 -7.76 -38.94 9.39
CA VAL A 17 -7.44 -39.46 8.05
C VAL A 17 -6.13 -40.23 8.04
N ILE A 18 -5.05 -39.68 8.62
CA ILE A 18 -3.73 -40.33 8.62
C ILE A 18 -3.76 -41.62 9.45
N VAL A 19 -4.43 -41.60 10.61
CA VAL A 19 -4.54 -42.78 11.47
C VAL A 19 -5.38 -43.87 10.80
N LEU A 20 -6.51 -43.52 10.18
CA LEU A 20 -7.35 -44.48 9.45
C LEU A 20 -6.60 -45.08 8.26
N LEU A 21 -5.90 -44.26 7.47
CA LEU A 21 -5.10 -44.75 6.34
C LEU A 21 -4.00 -45.71 6.82
N GLY A 22 -3.29 -45.36 7.90
CA GLY A 22 -2.29 -46.23 8.52
C GLY A 22 -2.87 -47.56 8.99
N TYR A 23 -4.04 -47.53 9.62
CA TYR A 23 -4.75 -48.74 10.04
C TYR A 23 -5.17 -49.63 8.86
N LEU A 24 -5.66 -49.03 7.78
CA LEU A 24 -6.10 -49.77 6.57
C LEU A 24 -4.93 -50.48 5.89
N ILE A 25 -3.75 -49.88 5.88
CA ILE A 25 -2.57 -50.43 5.21
C ILE A 25 -1.70 -51.33 6.12
N ARG A 26 -2.07 -51.51 7.40
CA ARG A 26 -1.27 -52.29 8.37
C ARG A 26 -1.08 -53.76 8.00
N ASN A 27 -1.94 -54.33 7.17
CA ASN A 27 -1.83 -55.73 6.75
C ASN A 27 -0.81 -55.94 5.62
N ILE A 28 -0.24 -54.86 5.07
CA ILE A 28 0.87 -54.92 4.13
C ILE A 28 2.12 -55.44 4.85
N LYS A 29 2.93 -56.27 4.20
CA LYS A 29 4.16 -56.81 4.82
C LYS A 29 5.08 -55.67 5.27
N TYR A 30 5.64 -55.80 6.47
CA TYR A 30 6.51 -54.81 7.10
C TYR A 30 7.58 -54.24 6.16
N ASN A 31 8.33 -55.10 5.46
CA ASN A 31 9.39 -54.66 4.53
C ASN A 31 8.87 -53.73 3.41
N TYR A 32 7.63 -53.91 2.95
CA TYR A 32 7.03 -53.02 1.95
C TYR A 32 6.61 -51.68 2.56
N LEU A 33 6.10 -51.67 3.80
CA LEU A 33 5.78 -50.44 4.52
C LEU A 33 7.03 -49.62 4.81
N GLU A 34 8.10 -50.27 5.27
CA GLU A 34 9.41 -49.66 5.53
C GLU A 34 10.00 -49.08 4.23
N THR A 35 9.99 -49.85 3.14
CA THR A 35 10.44 -49.36 1.82
C THR A 35 9.62 -48.15 1.35
N THR A 36 8.30 -48.18 1.54
CA THR A 36 7.39 -47.08 1.17
C THR A 36 7.67 -45.83 2.00
N GLN A 37 7.90 -45.97 3.30
CA GLN A 37 8.22 -44.88 4.20
C GLN A 37 9.57 -44.25 3.82
N ILE A 38 10.62 -45.05 3.64
CA ILE A 38 11.94 -44.56 3.24
C ILE A 38 11.86 -43.82 1.90
N THR A 39 11.16 -44.40 0.92
CA THR A 39 11.03 -43.82 -0.42
C THR A 39 10.28 -42.48 -0.37
N SER A 40 9.15 -42.41 0.33
CA SER A 40 8.38 -41.16 0.47
C SER A 40 9.12 -40.11 1.30
N GLY A 41 9.90 -40.53 2.31
CA GLY A 41 10.79 -39.66 3.07
C GLY A 41 11.88 -39.03 2.21
N LEU A 42 12.56 -39.83 1.38
CA LEU A 42 13.58 -39.34 0.45
C LEU A 42 13.00 -38.38 -0.59
N ILE A 43 11.82 -38.68 -1.14
CA ILE A 43 11.12 -37.78 -2.08
C ILE A 43 10.78 -36.45 -1.40
N THR A 44 10.29 -36.50 -0.15
CA THR A 44 9.98 -35.30 0.64
C THR A 44 11.22 -34.45 0.87
N LEU A 45 12.35 -35.06 1.25
CA LEU A 45 13.62 -34.37 1.44
C LEU A 45 14.09 -33.70 0.14
N CYS A 46 13.96 -34.38 -1.00
CA CYS A 46 14.25 -33.78 -2.31
C CYS A 46 13.39 -32.54 -2.57
N PHE A 47 12.10 -32.55 -2.23
CA PHE A 47 11.23 -31.38 -2.37
C PHE A 47 11.66 -30.21 -1.46
N ILE A 48 12.09 -30.49 -0.22
CA ILE A 48 12.65 -29.47 0.68
C ILE A 48 13.91 -28.87 0.06
N VAL A 49 14.83 -29.70 -0.43
CA VAL A 49 16.08 -29.23 -1.05
C VAL A 49 15.77 -28.36 -2.28
N VAL A 50 14.85 -28.79 -3.14
CA VAL A 50 14.41 -28.00 -4.30
C VAL A 50 13.77 -26.67 -3.87
N GLY A 51 12.91 -26.67 -2.86
CA GLY A 51 12.30 -25.46 -2.31
C GLY A 51 13.34 -24.47 -1.76
N CYS A 52 14.27 -24.97 -0.94
CA CYS A 52 15.35 -24.19 -0.33
C CYS A 52 16.36 -23.64 -1.35
N ILE A 53 16.67 -24.38 -2.43
CA ILE A 53 17.58 -23.93 -3.49
C ILE A 53 16.87 -22.98 -4.47
N SER A 54 15.61 -23.26 -4.81
CA SER A 54 14.85 -22.45 -5.76
C SER A 54 14.57 -21.04 -5.23
N TYR A 55 14.43 -20.85 -3.92
CA TYR A 55 14.21 -19.55 -3.32
C TYR A 55 15.35 -18.55 -3.58
N PRO A 56 16.62 -18.77 -3.19
CA PRO A 56 17.70 -17.83 -3.46
C PRO A 56 17.91 -17.61 -4.97
N ILE A 57 17.69 -18.61 -5.82
CA ILE A 57 17.77 -18.46 -7.28
C ILE A 57 16.67 -17.53 -7.80
N THR A 58 15.43 -17.74 -7.37
CA THR A 58 14.29 -16.90 -7.79
C THR A 58 14.35 -15.53 -7.15
N LYS A 59 14.71 -15.43 -5.86
CA LYS A 59 14.99 -14.18 -5.16
C LYS A 59 16.10 -13.41 -5.86
N ALA A 60 17.25 -14.00 -6.18
CA ALA A 60 18.32 -13.33 -6.93
C ALA A 60 17.90 -12.93 -8.36
N LYS A 61 16.99 -13.69 -8.97
CA LYS A 61 16.39 -13.36 -10.27
C LYS A 61 15.37 -12.22 -10.19
N TYR A 62 14.76 -12.00 -9.02
CA TYR A 62 13.66 -11.06 -8.77
C TYR A 62 13.93 -10.07 -7.63
N THR A 63 15.19 -9.87 -7.21
CA THR A 63 15.57 -8.97 -6.11
C THR A 63 15.35 -7.51 -6.49
N GLN A 64 15.12 -6.70 -5.46
CA GLN A 64 14.78 -5.26 -5.47
C GLN A 64 15.62 -4.41 -6.45
N LYS A 65 16.88 -4.77 -6.69
CA LYS A 65 17.79 -4.13 -7.66
C LYS A 65 17.33 -4.16 -9.13
N LYS A 66 16.13 -4.68 -9.45
CA LYS A 66 15.61 -4.83 -10.81
C LYS A 66 14.09 -4.65 -10.94
N LEU A 67 13.44 -3.84 -10.08
CA LEU A 67 12.09 -3.31 -10.38
C LEU A 67 12.04 -2.73 -11.80
N ASN A 68 13.07 -1.99 -12.21
CA ASN A 68 13.21 -1.50 -13.58
C ASN A 68 13.30 -2.60 -14.65
N LYS A 69 13.92 -3.77 -14.40
CA LYS A 69 13.85 -4.89 -15.36
C LYS A 69 12.49 -5.61 -15.34
N ILE A 70 11.73 -5.52 -14.25
CA ILE A 70 10.34 -6.00 -14.22
C ILE A 70 9.46 -5.03 -15.02
N PHE A 71 9.64 -3.72 -14.85
CA PHE A 71 8.96 -2.67 -15.60
C PHE A 71 9.33 -2.65 -17.10
N GLU A 72 10.61 -2.77 -17.45
CA GLU A 72 11.07 -2.90 -18.84
C GLU A 72 10.58 -4.20 -19.47
N LYS A 73 10.61 -5.33 -18.73
CA LYS A 73 9.96 -6.56 -19.21
C LYS A 73 8.46 -6.38 -19.35
N ALA A 74 7.79 -5.65 -18.46
CA ALA A 74 6.36 -5.40 -18.56
C ALA A 74 6.05 -4.50 -19.76
N LYS A 75 6.88 -3.49 -20.04
CA LYS A 75 6.82 -2.59 -21.20
C LYS A 75 7.07 -3.34 -22.51
N GLU A 76 8.19 -4.05 -22.65
CA GLU A 76 8.47 -4.93 -23.80
C GLU A 76 7.36 -5.96 -24.00
N LYS A 77 6.83 -6.50 -22.90
CA LYS A 77 5.76 -7.50 -22.95
C LYS A 77 4.42 -6.85 -23.29
N ASN A 78 4.16 -5.60 -22.91
CA ASN A 78 2.98 -4.81 -23.28
C ASN A 78 2.98 -4.55 -24.79
N GLU A 79 4.13 -4.15 -25.36
CA GLU A 79 4.33 -4.02 -26.81
C GLU A 79 4.17 -5.37 -27.54
N LYS A 80 4.77 -6.45 -27.02
CA LYS A 80 4.57 -7.81 -27.55
C LYS A 80 3.13 -8.34 -27.35
N LEU A 81 2.39 -7.80 -26.37
CA LEU A 81 1.02 -8.20 -26.02
C LEU A 81 -0.03 -7.65 -26.95
N LYS A 82 0.18 -6.47 -27.55
CA LYS A 82 -0.58 -6.03 -28.74
C LYS A 82 -0.62 -7.14 -29.81
N ASN A 83 0.43 -7.96 -29.89
CA ASN A 83 0.58 -8.99 -30.90
C ASN A 83 0.30 -10.44 -30.40
N ASN A 84 0.20 -10.74 -29.09
CA ASN A 84 0.04 -12.12 -28.61
C ASN A 84 -0.45 -12.31 -27.13
N ARG A 85 -1.66 -11.82 -26.79
CA ARG A 85 -2.33 -11.99 -25.48
C ARG A 85 -2.37 -13.41 -24.95
N GLU A 86 -2.70 -14.35 -25.81
CA GLU A 86 -2.88 -15.74 -25.42
C GLU A 86 -1.57 -16.37 -24.92
N LYS A 87 -0.42 -16.05 -25.51
CA LYS A 87 0.88 -16.65 -25.13
C LYS A 87 1.26 -16.34 -23.69
N THR A 88 1.02 -15.10 -23.25
CA THR A 88 1.29 -14.67 -21.87
C THR A 88 0.36 -15.33 -20.86
N GLN A 89 -0.95 -15.37 -21.17
CA GLN A 89 -1.94 -16.02 -20.32
C GLN A 89 -1.69 -17.53 -20.24
N ARG A 90 -1.32 -18.18 -21.35
CA ARG A 90 -0.92 -19.59 -21.40
C ARG A 90 0.28 -19.87 -20.51
N LYS A 91 1.33 -19.03 -20.51
CA LYS A 91 2.50 -19.23 -19.65
C LYS A 91 2.13 -19.24 -18.17
N THR A 92 1.26 -18.33 -17.75
CA THR A 92 0.87 -18.20 -16.33
C THR A 92 -0.12 -19.27 -15.92
N THR A 93 -0.98 -19.67 -16.85
CA THR A 93 -1.86 -20.83 -16.69
C THR A 93 -1.02 -22.11 -16.51
N ARG A 94 0.01 -22.31 -17.35
CA ARG A 94 0.95 -23.45 -17.22
C ARG A 94 1.68 -23.43 -15.89
N LEU A 95 2.21 -22.27 -15.49
CA LEU A 95 2.90 -22.13 -14.21
C LEU A 95 1.95 -22.40 -13.03
N TYR A 96 0.71 -21.91 -13.09
CA TYR A 96 -0.33 -22.21 -12.11
C TYR A 96 -0.60 -23.72 -11.99
N PHE A 97 -0.85 -24.42 -13.11
CA PHE A 97 -1.10 -25.86 -13.08
C PHE A 97 0.14 -26.65 -12.67
N PHE A 98 1.34 -26.19 -13.01
CA PHE A 98 2.59 -26.79 -12.53
C PHE A 98 2.73 -26.64 -11.02
N THR A 99 2.53 -25.45 -10.48
CA THR A 99 2.57 -25.20 -9.03
C THR A 99 1.48 -25.99 -8.30
N LEU A 100 0.27 -26.06 -8.86
CA LEU A 100 -0.82 -26.87 -8.31
C LEU A 100 -0.47 -28.37 -8.32
N GLY A 101 0.08 -28.89 -9.42
CA GLY A 101 0.51 -30.28 -9.50
C GLY A 101 1.64 -30.58 -8.51
N TYR A 102 2.62 -29.70 -8.40
CA TYR A 102 3.71 -29.81 -7.42
C TYR A 102 3.18 -29.80 -5.97
N TYR A 103 2.22 -28.90 -5.68
CA TYR A 103 1.53 -28.86 -4.39
C TYR A 103 0.84 -30.19 -4.08
N VAL A 104 0.04 -30.71 -5.00
CA VAL A 104 -0.65 -32.01 -4.85
C VAL A 104 0.33 -33.16 -4.65
N LEU A 105 1.46 -33.18 -5.36
CA LEU A 105 2.48 -34.23 -5.22
C LEU A 105 3.18 -34.24 -3.86
N VAL A 106 3.58 -33.06 -3.38
CA VAL A 106 4.19 -32.89 -2.04
C VAL A 106 3.20 -33.35 -0.98
N THR A 107 1.94 -32.93 -1.08
CA THR A 107 0.86 -33.38 -0.19
C THR A 107 0.74 -34.89 -0.16
N LEU A 108 0.58 -35.53 -1.33
CA LEU A 108 0.36 -36.98 -1.40
C LEU A 108 1.53 -37.75 -0.79
N THR A 109 2.76 -37.30 -1.04
CA THR A 109 3.96 -37.94 -0.50
C THR A 109 3.98 -37.87 1.02
N LEU A 110 3.58 -36.74 1.60
CA LEU A 110 3.51 -36.55 3.06
C LEU A 110 2.37 -37.33 3.71
N ILE A 111 1.21 -37.46 3.05
CA ILE A 111 0.12 -38.33 3.53
C ILE A 111 0.58 -39.79 3.55
N VAL A 112 1.20 -40.25 2.45
CA VAL A 112 1.75 -41.62 2.36
C VAL A 112 2.79 -41.85 3.45
N PHE A 113 3.71 -40.89 3.64
CA PHE A 113 4.76 -40.96 4.64
C PHE A 113 4.21 -41.00 6.08
N GLY A 114 3.19 -40.20 6.39
CA GLY A 114 2.50 -40.22 7.68
C GLY A 114 1.72 -41.52 7.91
N ALA A 115 0.96 -41.99 6.90
CA ALA A 115 0.16 -43.21 7.00
C ALA A 115 1.05 -44.47 7.16
N SER A 116 2.14 -44.58 6.40
CA SER A 116 3.09 -45.69 6.56
C SER A 116 3.75 -45.68 7.94
N SER A 117 4.03 -44.50 8.49
CA SER A 117 4.58 -44.37 9.85
C SER A 117 3.61 -44.90 10.91
N VAL A 118 2.31 -44.58 10.80
CA VAL A 118 1.28 -45.13 11.69
C VAL A 118 1.14 -46.65 11.53
N ALA A 119 1.17 -47.15 10.29
CA ALA A 119 1.08 -48.58 10.02
C ALA A 119 2.25 -49.36 10.65
N ILE A 120 3.47 -48.83 10.54
CA ILE A 120 4.67 -49.42 11.15
C ILE A 120 4.56 -49.42 12.67
N LEU A 121 4.12 -48.31 13.28
CA LEU A 121 3.86 -48.24 14.72
C LEU A 121 2.81 -49.26 15.20
N ALA A 122 1.85 -49.62 14.36
CA ALA A 122 0.81 -50.59 14.72
C ALA A 122 1.27 -52.06 14.66
N ILE A 123 2.42 -52.34 14.02
CA ILE A 123 2.92 -53.71 13.77
C ILE A 123 4.23 -53.97 14.52
N SER A 124 5.02 -52.93 14.78
CA SER A 124 6.34 -53.04 15.42
C SER A 124 6.31 -52.63 16.90
N GLU A 125 7.22 -53.18 17.69
CA GLU A 125 7.50 -52.72 19.06
C GLU A 125 8.40 -51.48 19.07
N SER A 126 8.49 -50.75 17.95
CA SER A 126 9.36 -49.58 17.84
C SER A 126 8.89 -48.42 18.72
N ASN A 127 9.84 -47.58 19.15
CA ASN A 127 9.53 -46.46 20.01
C ASN A 127 8.65 -45.45 19.27
N ILE A 128 7.53 -45.07 19.89
CA ILE A 128 6.57 -44.11 19.30
C ILE A 128 7.24 -42.78 18.94
N LEU A 129 8.28 -42.39 19.69
CA LEU A 129 9.07 -41.17 19.48
C LEU A 129 9.81 -41.18 18.13
N ASP A 130 10.22 -42.35 17.64
CA ASP A 130 10.98 -42.48 16.39
C ASP A 130 10.14 -42.09 15.17
N TYR A 131 8.80 -42.18 15.29
CA TYR A 131 7.85 -41.96 14.19
C TYR A 131 6.98 -40.72 14.40
N LEU A 132 7.00 -40.14 15.61
CA LEU A 132 6.11 -39.04 16.04
C LEU A 132 6.29 -37.79 15.18
N VAL A 133 7.54 -37.43 14.88
CA VAL A 133 7.88 -36.26 14.05
C VAL A 133 7.26 -36.39 12.64
N TYR A 134 7.24 -37.60 12.09
CA TYR A 134 6.74 -37.86 10.74
C TYR A 134 5.22 -37.83 10.65
N VAL A 135 4.54 -38.37 11.67
CA VAL A 135 3.08 -38.30 11.81
C VAL A 135 2.63 -36.85 11.98
N ILE A 136 3.36 -36.07 12.80
CA ILE A 136 3.11 -34.65 13.01
C ILE A 136 3.23 -33.86 11.69
N LEU A 137 4.31 -34.07 10.92
CA LEU A 137 4.50 -33.38 9.63
C LEU A 137 3.37 -33.68 8.63
N GLY A 138 2.92 -34.94 8.56
CA GLY A 138 1.78 -35.33 7.72
C GLY A 138 0.48 -34.65 8.16
N ILE A 139 0.20 -34.62 9.47
CA ILE A 139 -1.00 -33.98 10.04
C ILE A 139 -1.00 -32.48 9.75
N PHE A 140 0.12 -31.80 9.96
CA PHE A 140 0.22 -30.36 9.70
C PHE A 140 -0.10 -30.03 8.24
N MET A 141 0.42 -30.80 7.28
CA MET A 141 0.22 -30.54 5.85
C MET A 141 -1.18 -30.88 5.36
N LEU A 142 -1.76 -31.98 5.85
CA LEU A 142 -3.15 -32.30 5.56
C LEU A 142 -4.09 -31.24 6.18
N SER A 143 -3.76 -30.73 7.36
CA SER A 143 -4.58 -29.70 8.03
C SER A 143 -4.58 -28.38 7.26
N SER A 144 -3.44 -28.04 6.64
CA SER A 144 -3.31 -26.89 5.73
C SER A 144 -4.21 -26.97 4.51
N ILE A 145 -4.57 -28.17 4.06
CA ILE A 145 -5.41 -28.40 2.87
C ILE A 145 -6.87 -28.43 3.27
N ILE A 146 -7.15 -29.13 4.36
CA ILE A 146 -8.50 -29.25 4.91
C ILE A 146 -9.00 -27.88 5.36
N SER A 147 -8.12 -27.04 5.94
CA SER A 147 -8.47 -25.66 6.29
C SER A 147 -8.92 -24.82 5.08
N GLN A 148 -8.49 -25.16 3.85
CA GLN A 148 -8.92 -24.52 2.59
C GLN A 148 -10.38 -24.82 2.25
N LEU A 149 -10.84 -26.03 2.56
CA LEU A 149 -12.24 -26.44 2.34
C LEU A 149 -13.19 -25.71 3.30
N PHE A 150 -12.68 -25.25 4.45
CA PHE A 150 -13.44 -24.58 5.49
C PHE A 150 -13.16 -23.07 5.59
N THR A 151 -12.31 -22.50 4.71
CA THR A 151 -12.11 -21.06 4.63
C THR A 151 -13.26 -20.42 3.86
N THR A 152 -14.34 -20.13 4.58
CA THR A 152 -15.25 -19.05 4.21
C THR A 152 -14.51 -17.73 4.42
N GLU A 153 -14.26 -17.00 3.33
CA GLU A 153 -13.88 -15.59 3.39
C GLU A 153 -15.06 -14.86 4.04
N LYS A 154 -14.83 -14.19 5.17
CA LYS A 154 -15.78 -13.19 5.63
C LYS A 154 -15.57 -11.96 4.75
N VAL A 155 -16.66 -11.43 4.22
CA VAL A 155 -16.68 -10.11 3.60
C VAL A 155 -16.69 -9.12 4.76
N ASP A 156 -15.52 -8.70 5.18
CA ASP A 156 -15.36 -7.59 6.11
C ASP A 156 -14.96 -6.37 5.28
N LEU A 157 -15.98 -5.76 4.67
CA LEU A 157 -15.79 -4.48 3.99
C LEU A 157 -15.92 -3.42 5.08
N LEU A 158 -14.85 -2.65 5.29
CA LEU A 158 -14.89 -1.39 6.05
C LEU A 158 -15.69 -0.36 5.23
N ALA A 159 -16.99 -0.58 5.11
CA ALA A 159 -17.92 0.19 4.30
C ALA A 159 -19.36 0.03 4.82
N LEU A 160 -20.17 1.07 4.68
CA LEU A 160 -21.58 1.08 5.05
C LEU A 160 -22.37 0.15 4.11
N TYR A 161 -23.03 -0.87 4.66
CA TYR A 161 -23.92 -1.73 3.88
C TYR A 161 -25.21 -1.00 3.52
N LEU A 162 -25.58 -1.03 2.23
CA LEU A 162 -26.81 -0.43 1.74
C LEU A 162 -27.88 -1.51 1.61
N ASP A 163 -28.80 -1.53 2.58
CA ASP A 163 -29.91 -2.48 2.62
C ASP A 163 -30.94 -2.24 1.50
N LYS A 164 -31.37 -3.31 0.84
CA LYS A 164 -32.27 -3.27 -0.33
C LYS A 164 -33.66 -2.72 0.00
N GLU A 165 -34.15 -2.91 1.23
CA GLU A 165 -35.46 -2.39 1.64
C GLU A 165 -35.41 -0.88 1.92
N LYS A 166 -34.22 -0.36 2.23
CA LYS A 166 -33.99 1.05 2.57
C LYS A 166 -33.57 1.89 1.36
N TYR A 167 -32.81 1.31 0.43
CA TYR A 167 -32.21 2.00 -0.72
C TYR A 167 -32.80 1.51 -2.06
N ILE A 168 -34.13 1.59 -2.18
CA ILE A 168 -34.92 1.06 -3.30
C ILE A 168 -34.51 1.66 -4.64
N VAL A 169 -34.33 2.97 -4.74
CA VAL A 169 -34.00 3.67 -6.00
C VAL A 169 -32.64 3.20 -6.55
N LEU A 170 -31.64 3.08 -5.68
CA LEU A 170 -30.33 2.56 -6.07
C LEU A 170 -30.39 1.09 -6.52
N TYR A 171 -31.18 0.26 -5.83
CA TYR A 171 -31.35 -1.13 -6.24
C TYR A 171 -32.20 -1.28 -7.50
N ASP A 172 -33.22 -0.46 -7.72
CA ASP A 172 -34.02 -0.47 -8.95
C ASP A 172 -33.16 -0.09 -10.18
N MET A 173 -32.29 0.91 -10.02
CA MET A 173 -31.30 1.26 -11.04
C MET A 173 -30.35 0.08 -11.31
N LEU A 174 -29.83 -0.55 -10.25
CA LEU A 174 -28.95 -1.72 -10.35
C LEU A 174 -29.64 -2.89 -11.08
N GLU A 175 -30.87 -3.23 -10.72
CA GLU A 175 -31.62 -4.33 -11.35
C GLU A 175 -31.94 -4.02 -12.82
N THR A 176 -32.30 -2.78 -13.14
CA THR A 176 -32.52 -2.34 -14.53
C THR A 176 -31.28 -2.59 -15.40
N ILE A 177 -30.10 -2.18 -14.91
CA ILE A 177 -28.85 -2.39 -15.66
C ILE A 177 -28.51 -3.88 -15.74
N LYS A 178 -28.76 -4.67 -14.68
CA LYS A 178 -28.54 -6.12 -14.70
C LYS A 178 -29.41 -6.81 -15.74
N GLU A 179 -30.67 -6.41 -15.89
CA GLU A 179 -31.57 -6.90 -16.93
C GLU A 179 -31.03 -6.56 -18.33
N GLU A 180 -30.63 -5.30 -18.57
CA GLU A 180 -30.01 -4.85 -19.82
C GLU A 180 -28.75 -5.68 -20.16
N LEU A 181 -27.92 -6.00 -19.16
CA LEU A 181 -26.67 -6.75 -19.31
C LEU A 181 -26.83 -8.28 -19.22
N ASN A 182 -28.03 -8.80 -19.00
CA ASN A 182 -28.32 -10.22 -18.76
C ASN A 182 -27.51 -10.84 -17.60
N ILE A 183 -27.35 -10.10 -16.51
CA ILE A 183 -26.65 -10.52 -15.29
C ILE A 183 -27.66 -11.09 -14.29
N ASN A 184 -27.53 -12.38 -13.99
CA ASN A 184 -28.40 -13.08 -13.04
C ASN A 184 -27.78 -13.23 -11.65
N GLU A 185 -26.50 -12.90 -11.50
CA GLU A 185 -25.80 -12.99 -10.22
C GLU A 185 -26.32 -11.96 -9.20
N GLU A 186 -26.29 -12.31 -7.92
CA GLU A 186 -26.61 -11.39 -6.83
C GLU A 186 -25.52 -10.32 -6.67
N VAL A 187 -25.95 -9.07 -6.54
CA VAL A 187 -25.08 -7.91 -6.34
C VAL A 187 -25.56 -7.12 -5.14
N TYR A 188 -24.64 -6.81 -4.22
CA TYR A 188 -24.90 -6.05 -3.00
C TYR A 188 -24.22 -4.68 -3.08
N LEU A 189 -24.88 -3.64 -2.57
CA LEU A 189 -24.36 -2.27 -2.57
C LEU A 189 -23.78 -1.89 -1.20
N TYR A 190 -22.68 -1.14 -1.24
CA TYR A 190 -21.98 -0.58 -0.08
C TYR A 190 -21.56 0.86 -0.40
N SER A 191 -21.33 1.67 0.64
CA SER A 191 -20.77 3.02 0.51
C SER A 191 -19.52 3.20 1.37
N ASP A 192 -18.53 3.95 0.87
CA ASP A 192 -17.36 4.36 1.65
C ASP A 192 -16.93 5.80 1.33
N ALA A 193 -15.83 6.26 1.95
CA ALA A 193 -15.27 7.60 1.74
C ALA A 193 -14.44 7.75 0.45
N SER A 194 -14.45 6.76 -0.46
CA SER A 194 -13.64 6.83 -1.69
C SER A 194 -14.23 7.78 -2.74
N LEU A 195 -13.43 8.11 -3.76
CA LEU A 195 -13.82 9.06 -4.83
C LEU A 195 -14.54 8.40 -6.03
N GLY A 196 -14.76 7.09 -6.03
CA GLY A 196 -15.28 6.39 -7.20
C GLY A 196 -16.04 5.12 -6.85
N ALA A 197 -16.32 4.31 -7.86
CA ALA A 197 -16.93 3.00 -7.68
C ALA A 197 -15.89 1.88 -7.80
N ARG A 198 -16.15 0.75 -7.13
CA ARG A 198 -15.39 -0.48 -7.36
C ARG A 198 -16.24 -1.71 -7.13
N ILE A 199 -16.05 -2.73 -7.96
CA ILE A 199 -16.59 -4.07 -7.73
C ILE A 199 -15.59 -4.99 -7.02
N ILE A 200 -16.09 -5.71 -6.01
CA ILE A 200 -15.36 -6.74 -5.27
C ILE A 200 -16.15 -8.03 -5.36
N THR A 201 -15.47 -9.13 -5.73
CA THR A 201 -16.11 -10.45 -5.87
C THR A 201 -15.55 -11.41 -4.83
N TYR A 202 -16.43 -12.00 -4.03
CA TYR A 202 -16.12 -13.03 -3.03
C TYR A 202 -16.91 -14.29 -3.34
N GLY A 203 -16.22 -15.36 -3.75
CA GLY A 203 -16.87 -16.57 -4.23
C GLY A 203 -17.76 -16.27 -5.45
N ASP A 204 -19.06 -16.52 -5.30
CA ASP A 204 -20.09 -16.26 -6.33
C ASP A 204 -20.92 -15.01 -6.02
N LYS A 205 -20.53 -14.21 -5.01
CA LYS A 205 -21.20 -12.95 -4.63
C LYS A 205 -20.42 -11.73 -5.12
N HIS A 206 -21.15 -10.73 -5.59
CA HIS A 206 -20.59 -9.47 -6.07
C HIS A 206 -21.01 -8.32 -5.16
N HIS A 207 -20.07 -7.43 -4.86
CA HIS A 207 -20.26 -6.28 -3.99
C HIS A 207 -19.76 -5.05 -4.72
N ILE A 208 -20.63 -4.06 -4.94
CA ILE A 208 -20.23 -2.77 -5.48
C ILE A 208 -20.12 -1.79 -4.32
N VAL A 209 -18.95 -1.16 -4.18
CA VAL A 209 -18.70 -0.10 -3.22
C VAL A 209 -18.74 1.22 -3.97
N LEU A 210 -19.60 2.13 -3.51
CA LEU A 210 -19.85 3.45 -4.07
C LEU A 210 -19.22 4.51 -3.18
N GLY A 211 -18.36 5.35 -3.75
CA GLY A 211 -17.79 6.49 -3.04
C GLY A 211 -18.85 7.55 -2.74
N VAL A 212 -18.96 7.99 -1.49
CA VAL A 212 -19.98 8.97 -1.07
C VAL A 212 -19.81 10.33 -1.76
N LEU A 213 -18.57 10.77 -2.00
CA LEU A 213 -18.29 12.01 -2.74
C LEU A 213 -18.69 11.91 -4.22
N MET A 214 -18.61 10.72 -4.81
CA MET A 214 -19.10 10.47 -6.16
C MET A 214 -20.64 10.51 -6.20
N LEU A 215 -21.30 9.91 -5.20
CA LEU A 215 -22.77 9.93 -5.11
C LEU A 215 -23.31 11.36 -4.97
N GLU A 216 -22.61 12.22 -4.22
CA GLU A 216 -22.96 13.64 -4.08
C GLU A 216 -22.67 14.47 -5.36
N LEU A 217 -21.71 14.03 -6.17
CA LEU A 217 -21.24 14.78 -7.34
C LEU A 217 -22.02 14.48 -8.63
N LEU A 218 -22.44 13.23 -8.82
CA LEU A 218 -22.99 12.75 -10.09
C LEU A 218 -24.51 12.89 -10.13
N ASP A 219 -25.04 13.13 -11.34
CA ASP A 219 -26.48 12.99 -11.58
C ASP A 219 -26.89 11.51 -11.75
N GLN A 220 -28.20 11.27 -11.89
CA GLN A 220 -28.76 9.92 -11.98
C GLN A 220 -28.26 9.14 -13.20
N GLN A 221 -28.11 9.79 -14.36
CA GLN A 221 -27.69 9.12 -15.61
C GLN A 221 -26.18 8.89 -15.62
N GLU A 222 -25.42 9.84 -15.09
CA GLU A 222 -24.00 9.70 -14.81
C GLU A 222 -23.73 8.52 -13.87
N LEU A 223 -24.48 8.41 -12.76
CA LEU A 223 -24.37 7.26 -11.85
C LEU A 223 -24.78 5.95 -12.52
N LYS A 224 -25.86 5.93 -13.32
CA LYS A 224 -26.26 4.76 -14.13
C LYS A 224 -25.10 4.29 -15.01
N SER A 225 -24.39 5.22 -15.66
CA SER A 225 -23.26 4.92 -16.54
C SER A 225 -22.08 4.29 -15.79
N VAL A 226 -21.78 4.75 -14.56
CA VAL A 226 -20.74 4.19 -13.70
C VAL A 226 -21.13 2.80 -13.21
N LEU A 227 -22.38 2.59 -12.79
CA LEU A 227 -22.87 1.26 -12.41
C LEU A 227 -22.83 0.26 -13.58
N CYS A 228 -23.17 0.71 -14.80
CA CYS A 228 -23.02 -0.09 -16.02
C CYS A 228 -21.56 -0.51 -16.24
N HIS A 229 -20.60 0.41 -16.06
CA HIS A 229 -19.17 0.11 -16.11
C HIS A 229 -18.77 -0.96 -15.08
N GLU A 230 -19.16 -0.78 -13.81
CA GLU A 230 -18.79 -1.72 -12.74
C GLU A 230 -19.40 -3.12 -12.94
N LEU A 231 -20.65 -3.19 -13.42
CA LEU A 231 -21.30 -4.45 -13.74
C LEU A 231 -20.67 -5.15 -14.95
N ALA A 232 -20.13 -4.40 -15.92
CA ALA A 232 -19.44 -4.97 -17.06
C ALA A 232 -18.21 -5.82 -16.66
N HIS A 233 -17.60 -5.53 -15.50
CA HIS A 233 -16.51 -6.35 -14.94
C HIS A 233 -16.97 -7.76 -14.51
N ILE A 234 -18.26 -7.98 -14.21
CA ILE A 234 -18.83 -9.31 -13.92
C ILE A 234 -18.84 -10.18 -15.18
N LEU A 235 -19.17 -9.59 -16.32
CA LEU A 235 -19.24 -10.29 -17.62
C LEU A 235 -17.87 -10.78 -18.09
N ASN A 236 -16.78 -10.19 -17.60
CA ASN A 236 -15.44 -10.54 -18.00
C ASN A 236 -15.00 -11.91 -17.41
N LYS A 237 -15.10 -12.97 -18.20
CA LYS A 237 -14.73 -14.36 -17.82
C LYS A 237 -13.28 -14.52 -17.34
N ASP A 238 -12.37 -13.62 -17.70
CA ASP A 238 -10.99 -13.64 -17.21
C ASP A 238 -10.92 -13.31 -15.70
N ASN A 239 -11.86 -12.50 -15.17
CA ASN A 239 -11.94 -12.18 -13.74
C ASN A 239 -12.23 -13.41 -12.88
N LYS A 240 -13.21 -14.25 -13.25
CA LYS A 240 -13.53 -15.50 -12.51
C LYS A 240 -12.33 -16.46 -12.46
N LYS A 241 -11.57 -16.60 -13.56
CA LYS A 241 -10.35 -17.44 -13.60
C LYS A 241 -9.21 -16.85 -12.77
N ASN A 242 -9.01 -15.54 -12.85
CA ASN A 242 -7.97 -14.84 -12.09
C ASN A 242 -8.27 -14.84 -10.59
N TYR A 243 -9.54 -14.74 -10.19
CA TYR A 243 -9.97 -14.88 -8.79
C TYR A 243 -9.58 -16.25 -8.22
N LYS A 244 -9.91 -17.36 -8.89
CA LYS A 244 -9.53 -18.72 -8.44
C LYS A 244 -8.01 -18.88 -8.28
N ARG A 245 -7.22 -18.31 -9.19
CA ARG A 245 -5.75 -18.31 -9.12
C ARG A 245 -5.23 -17.47 -7.97
N ASN A 246 -5.78 -16.27 -7.79
CA ASN A 246 -5.40 -15.36 -6.71
C ASN A 246 -5.73 -15.96 -5.36
N LYS A 247 -6.90 -16.60 -5.22
CA LYS A 247 -7.30 -17.35 -4.03
C LYS A 247 -6.27 -18.44 -3.72
N PHE A 248 -5.95 -19.30 -4.69
CA PHE A 248 -4.91 -20.33 -4.53
C PHE A 248 -3.55 -19.74 -4.10
N ILE A 249 -3.11 -18.65 -4.73
CA ILE A 249 -1.85 -17.98 -4.37
C ILE A 249 -1.92 -17.44 -2.93
N LYS A 250 -2.97 -16.69 -2.56
CA LYS A 250 -3.16 -16.16 -1.21
C LYS A 250 -3.20 -17.27 -0.16
N THR A 251 -3.86 -18.38 -0.46
CA THR A 251 -3.95 -19.53 0.43
C THR A 251 -2.59 -20.15 0.74
N ILE A 252 -1.67 -20.20 -0.24
CA ILE A 252 -0.33 -20.75 0.00
C ILE A 252 0.64 -19.68 0.54
N TYR A 253 0.47 -18.43 0.12
CA TYR A 253 1.38 -17.33 0.46
C TYR A 253 1.10 -16.73 1.85
N MET A 254 -0.13 -16.89 2.37
CA MET A 254 -0.59 -16.41 3.69
C MET A 254 -0.18 -14.95 3.96
N ASP A 255 -0.86 -14.00 3.30
CA ASP A 255 -1.04 -12.70 3.95
C ASP A 255 -1.95 -12.95 5.17
N GLU A 256 -1.42 -12.64 6.35
CA GLU A 256 -2.15 -12.44 7.60
C GLU A 256 -2.64 -13.72 8.34
N GLY A 257 -1.74 -14.31 9.13
CA GLY A 257 -2.10 -14.68 10.50
C GLY A 257 -2.15 -16.16 10.88
N ASP A 258 -1.31 -17.03 10.31
CA ASP A 258 -0.92 -18.29 10.99
C ASP A 258 0.55 -18.61 10.66
N PHE A 259 1.47 -18.16 11.53
CA PHE A 259 2.93 -18.27 11.39
C PHE A 259 3.43 -19.70 11.16
N ARG A 260 2.67 -20.71 11.59
CA ARG A 260 3.09 -22.12 11.50
C ARG A 260 2.93 -22.66 10.08
N LEU A 261 1.84 -22.30 9.41
CA LEU A 261 1.54 -22.73 8.03
C LEU A 261 2.40 -21.99 6.99
N SER A 262 2.80 -20.75 7.29
CA SER A 262 3.68 -19.96 6.41
C SER A 262 5.11 -20.50 6.38
N ALA A 263 5.69 -20.89 7.51
CA ALA A 263 7.06 -21.45 7.57
C ALA A 263 7.20 -22.75 6.76
N PHE A 264 6.23 -23.67 6.85
CA PHE A 264 6.25 -24.91 6.08
C PHE A 264 6.00 -24.67 4.59
N SER A 265 5.05 -23.81 4.22
CA SER A 265 4.83 -23.44 2.81
C SER A 265 6.08 -22.80 2.20
N PHE A 266 6.83 -22.04 3.02
CA PHE A 266 8.10 -21.43 2.64
C PHE A 266 9.21 -22.46 2.38
N MET A 267 9.23 -23.60 3.08
CA MET A 267 10.25 -24.64 2.86
C MET A 267 10.09 -25.36 1.52
N PHE A 268 8.85 -25.66 1.10
CA PHE A 268 8.60 -26.51 -0.07
C PHE A 268 8.33 -25.71 -1.36
N PHE A 269 7.70 -24.55 -1.25
CA PHE A 269 7.02 -23.93 -2.40
C PHE A 269 7.53 -22.53 -2.76
N ASN A 270 8.33 -21.91 -1.89
CA ASN A 270 8.65 -20.50 -1.95
C ASN A 270 9.23 -20.02 -3.29
N GLY A 271 10.19 -20.72 -3.89
CA GLY A 271 10.74 -20.31 -5.19
C GLY A 271 9.70 -20.34 -6.32
N LEU A 272 8.89 -21.41 -6.40
CA LEU A 272 7.83 -21.56 -7.39
C LEU A 272 6.69 -20.56 -7.16
N LEU A 273 6.30 -20.33 -5.91
CA LEU A 273 5.29 -19.35 -5.53
C LEU A 273 5.74 -17.93 -5.86
N ASN A 274 6.98 -17.56 -5.55
CA ASN A 274 7.52 -16.25 -5.93
C ASN A 274 7.51 -16.06 -7.46
N ALA A 275 7.92 -17.09 -8.21
CA ALA A 275 7.83 -17.03 -9.67
C ALA A 275 6.38 -16.89 -10.15
N LEU A 276 5.43 -17.63 -9.56
CA LEU A 276 4.00 -17.55 -9.90
C LEU A 276 3.41 -16.18 -9.55
N LEU A 277 3.68 -15.67 -8.35
CA LEU A 277 3.26 -14.37 -7.83
C LEU A 277 3.75 -13.23 -8.74
N VAL A 278 5.04 -13.21 -9.08
CA VAL A 278 5.60 -12.18 -9.98
C VAL A 278 4.97 -12.26 -11.36
N ASN A 279 4.82 -13.45 -11.93
CA ASN A 279 4.17 -13.59 -13.25
C ASN A 279 2.69 -13.19 -13.20
N PHE A 280 1.99 -13.52 -12.12
CA PHE A 280 0.59 -13.14 -11.91
C PHE A 280 0.45 -11.62 -11.79
N ARG A 281 1.24 -10.97 -10.92
CA ARG A 281 1.27 -9.50 -10.75
C ARG A 281 1.58 -8.78 -12.06
N VAL A 282 2.63 -9.21 -12.77
CA VAL A 282 3.00 -8.62 -14.08
C VAL A 282 1.88 -8.79 -15.10
N ASN A 283 1.18 -9.92 -15.14
CA ASN A 283 0.06 -10.05 -16.08
C ASN A 283 -1.13 -9.18 -15.68
N LYS A 284 -1.47 -9.12 -14.39
CA LYS A 284 -2.56 -8.27 -13.90
C LYS A 284 -2.29 -6.82 -14.28
N MET A 285 -1.07 -6.35 -14.05
CA MET A 285 -0.59 -5.02 -14.43
C MET A 285 -0.71 -4.73 -15.93
N ILE A 286 -0.54 -5.72 -16.81
CA ILE A 286 -0.65 -5.49 -18.26
C ILE A 286 -2.09 -5.65 -18.75
N GLN A 287 -2.90 -6.48 -18.10
CA GLN A 287 -4.28 -6.74 -18.48
C GLN A 287 -5.26 -5.69 -17.97
N SER A 288 -4.93 -4.97 -16.90
CA SER A 288 -5.81 -3.99 -16.24
C SER A 288 -6.42 -3.01 -17.24
N LYS A 289 -5.61 -2.30 -18.03
CA LYS A 289 -6.13 -1.34 -19.00
C LYS A 289 -7.08 -1.98 -20.03
N GLN A 290 -6.82 -3.21 -20.46
CA GLN A 290 -7.67 -3.89 -21.45
C GLN A 290 -9.00 -4.34 -20.84
N VAL A 291 -9.03 -4.67 -19.55
CA VAL A 291 -10.24 -4.99 -18.80
C VAL A 291 -11.13 -3.75 -18.71
N GLU A 292 -10.52 -2.60 -18.46
CA GLU A 292 -11.21 -1.30 -18.46
C GLU A 292 -11.77 -0.93 -19.84
N ILE A 293 -10.98 -1.06 -20.91
CA ILE A 293 -11.46 -0.80 -22.28
C ILE A 293 -12.62 -1.74 -22.65
N TYR A 294 -12.61 -2.98 -22.16
CA TYR A 294 -13.74 -3.89 -22.34
C TYR A 294 -15.00 -3.40 -21.62
N ALA A 295 -14.87 -2.98 -20.36
CA ALA A 295 -15.98 -2.41 -19.60
C ALA A 295 -16.51 -1.12 -20.24
N ASP A 296 -15.62 -0.21 -20.65
CA ASP A 296 -15.94 0.99 -21.43
C ASP A 296 -16.72 0.64 -22.72
N GLY A 297 -16.34 -0.45 -23.40
CA GLY A 297 -17.05 -0.94 -24.58
C GLY A 297 -18.48 -1.40 -24.30
N ILE A 298 -18.76 -1.98 -23.12
CA ILE A 298 -20.12 -2.34 -22.70
C ILE A 298 -20.96 -1.09 -22.44
N VAL A 299 -20.40 -0.10 -21.76
CA VAL A 299 -21.08 1.20 -21.55
C VAL A 299 -21.42 1.85 -22.89
N LYS A 300 -20.48 1.84 -23.84
CA LYS A 300 -20.69 2.40 -25.18
C LYS A 300 -21.83 1.73 -25.93
N ASN A 301 -22.03 0.42 -25.75
CA ASN A 301 -23.10 -0.32 -26.42
C ASN A 301 -24.48 -0.14 -25.77
N ASN A 302 -24.56 0.48 -24.59
CA ASN A 302 -25.81 0.78 -23.89
C ASN A 302 -26.19 2.26 -24.01
N ASP A 303 -25.65 2.98 -25.00
CA ASP A 303 -25.95 4.39 -25.29
C ASP A 303 -25.69 5.37 -24.13
N LEU A 304 -24.79 5.03 -23.19
CA LEU A 304 -24.42 5.85 -22.01
C LEU A 304 -23.07 6.58 -22.19
N ALA A 305 -22.68 6.84 -23.44
CA ALA A 305 -21.35 7.33 -23.78
C ALA A 305 -21.08 8.75 -23.23
N ASN A 306 -22.05 9.66 -23.33
CA ASN A 306 -21.86 11.05 -22.91
C ASN A 306 -21.84 11.13 -21.38
N GLU A 307 -22.79 10.47 -20.73
CA GLU A 307 -22.96 10.38 -19.29
C GLU A 307 -21.71 9.79 -18.62
N PHE A 308 -21.15 8.74 -19.22
CA PHE A 308 -19.92 8.14 -18.71
C PHE A 308 -18.71 9.05 -18.87
N ILE A 309 -18.58 9.76 -20.00
CA ILE A 309 -17.47 10.69 -20.17
C ILE A 309 -17.62 11.89 -19.22
N THR A 310 -18.82 12.45 -19.06
CA THR A 310 -19.08 13.54 -18.12
C THR A 310 -18.77 13.12 -16.69
N SER A 311 -19.18 11.93 -16.25
CA SER A 311 -18.84 11.41 -14.92
C SER A 311 -17.34 11.23 -14.73
N THR A 312 -16.61 10.70 -15.72
CA THR A 312 -15.14 10.57 -15.63
C THR A 312 -14.43 11.92 -15.53
N ILE A 313 -14.94 12.95 -16.21
CA ILE A 313 -14.40 14.32 -16.13
C ILE A 313 -14.68 14.93 -14.76
N LYS A 314 -15.93 14.84 -14.26
CA LYS A 314 -16.30 15.32 -12.92
C LYS A 314 -15.46 14.65 -11.82
N LEU A 315 -15.29 13.34 -11.90
CA LEU A 315 -14.43 12.58 -10.98
C LEU A 315 -12.96 12.98 -11.06
N LYS A 316 -12.45 13.29 -12.27
CA LYS A 316 -11.09 13.82 -12.44
C LYS A 316 -10.95 15.20 -11.80
N TYR A 317 -11.93 16.10 -11.98
CA TYR A 317 -11.93 17.41 -11.34
C TYR A 317 -11.97 17.30 -9.81
N LEU A 318 -12.81 16.42 -9.27
CA LEU A 318 -12.84 16.12 -7.84
C LEU A 318 -11.49 15.59 -7.36
N SER A 319 -10.86 14.66 -8.08
CA SER A 319 -9.54 14.13 -7.71
C SER A 319 -8.45 15.21 -7.71
N LEU A 320 -8.41 16.09 -8.71
CA LEU A 320 -7.46 17.21 -8.76
C LEU A 320 -7.70 18.18 -7.60
N TYR A 321 -8.97 18.51 -7.35
CA TYR A 321 -9.36 19.40 -6.27
C TYR A 321 -9.04 18.83 -4.88
N MET A 322 -9.25 17.53 -4.67
CA MET A 322 -8.89 16.86 -3.41
C MET A 322 -7.37 16.81 -3.20
N ASN A 323 -6.58 16.66 -4.27
CA ASN A 323 -5.12 16.72 -4.18
C ASN A 323 -4.62 18.15 -3.84
N GLU A 324 -5.28 19.18 -4.36
CA GLU A 324 -4.93 20.59 -4.11
C GLU A 324 -5.40 21.13 -2.76
N LEU A 325 -6.67 20.83 -2.43
CA LEU A 325 -7.44 21.53 -1.41
C LEU A 325 -8.16 20.57 -0.46
N GLY A 326 -8.08 19.25 -0.65
CA GLY A 326 -8.77 18.28 0.18
C GLY A 326 -8.41 18.40 1.66
N HIS A 327 -7.15 18.71 1.98
CA HIS A 327 -6.71 18.92 3.36
C HIS A 327 -7.46 20.06 4.07
N LYS A 328 -7.93 21.09 3.34
CA LYS A 328 -8.71 22.19 3.91
C LYS A 328 -9.99 21.70 4.61
N PHE A 329 -10.62 20.66 4.07
CA PHE A 329 -11.87 20.12 4.61
C PHE A 329 -11.67 19.22 5.83
N TYR A 330 -10.45 18.69 6.02
CA TYR A 330 -10.07 17.92 7.20
C TYR A 330 -9.53 18.77 8.35
N LEU A 331 -9.43 20.10 8.16
CA LEU A 331 -8.99 21.00 9.22
C LEU A 331 -10.05 21.08 10.32
N PRO A 332 -9.72 20.70 11.57
CA PRO A 332 -10.65 20.79 12.69
C PRO A 332 -10.73 22.22 13.23
N ILE A 333 -11.25 23.13 12.40
CA ILE A 333 -11.36 24.57 12.76
C ILE A 333 -12.33 24.74 13.93
N GLU A 334 -13.48 24.07 13.85
CA GLU A 334 -14.56 24.13 14.83
C GLU A 334 -14.34 23.18 16.01
N GLU A 335 -14.98 23.49 17.14
CA GLU A 335 -14.90 22.68 18.37
C GLU A 335 -15.54 21.29 18.24
N THR A 336 -16.40 21.07 17.24
CA THR A 336 -17.02 19.78 16.95
C THR A 336 -16.68 19.32 15.53
N PRO A 337 -16.69 17.99 15.25
CA PRO A 337 -16.50 17.47 13.90
C PRO A 337 -17.48 18.11 12.91
N ASN A 338 -17.06 18.22 11.64
CA ASN A 338 -17.88 18.82 10.59
C ASN A 338 -19.07 17.89 10.25
N PRO A 339 -20.32 18.27 10.55
CA PRO A 339 -21.48 17.41 10.30
C PRO A 339 -21.87 17.33 8.81
N THR A 340 -21.25 18.15 7.95
CA THR A 340 -21.56 18.27 6.51
C THR A 340 -20.33 18.06 5.62
N TYR A 341 -19.27 17.41 6.13
CA TYR A 341 -17.97 17.24 5.45
C TYR A 341 -18.08 16.92 3.95
N PHE A 342 -18.77 15.83 3.57
CA PHE A 342 -18.84 15.41 2.15
C PHE A 342 -19.53 16.43 1.25
N LYS A 343 -20.53 17.13 1.78
CA LYS A 343 -21.25 18.18 1.06
C LYS A 343 -20.37 19.40 0.85
N ASP A 344 -19.67 19.82 1.90
CA ASP A 344 -18.79 21.00 1.86
C ASP A 344 -17.64 20.81 0.85
N VAL A 345 -17.11 19.59 0.73
CA VAL A 345 -16.10 19.25 -0.28
C VAL A 345 -16.61 19.52 -1.70
N ILE A 346 -17.82 19.05 -2.02
CA ILE A 346 -18.41 19.21 -3.37
C ILE A 346 -18.83 20.65 -3.61
N GLU A 347 -19.41 21.34 -2.63
CA GLU A 347 -19.73 22.77 -2.74
C GLU A 347 -18.46 23.61 -2.93
N GLY A 348 -17.38 23.27 -2.22
CA GLY A 348 -16.07 23.89 -2.40
C GLY A 348 -15.52 23.71 -3.81
N LEU A 349 -15.56 22.48 -4.34
CA LEU A 349 -15.19 22.20 -5.73
C LEU A 349 -15.97 23.10 -6.68
N ILE A 350 -17.29 23.17 -6.54
CA ILE A 350 -18.16 23.98 -7.43
C ILE A 350 -17.82 25.46 -7.34
N ASN A 351 -17.63 25.99 -6.13
CA ASN A 351 -17.33 27.40 -5.90
C ASN A 351 -15.96 27.81 -6.46
N ASP A 352 -14.96 26.94 -6.35
CA ASP A 352 -13.61 27.22 -6.85
C ASP A 352 -13.39 26.76 -8.30
N PHE A 353 -14.29 25.95 -8.87
CA PHE A 353 -14.18 25.44 -10.24
C PHE A 353 -13.97 26.56 -11.28
N PRO A 354 -14.66 27.72 -11.25
CA PRO A 354 -14.41 28.78 -12.22
C PRO A 354 -12.96 29.27 -12.25
N LYS A 355 -12.24 29.25 -11.12
CA LYS A 355 -10.83 29.65 -11.03
C LYS A 355 -9.88 28.55 -11.50
N ARG A 356 -10.30 27.28 -11.38
CA ARG A 356 -9.49 26.09 -11.71
C ARG A 356 -9.79 25.50 -13.08
N LYS A 357 -10.91 25.90 -13.70
CA LYS A 357 -11.42 25.33 -14.94
C LYS A 357 -10.34 25.26 -16.03
N GLU A 358 -9.65 26.36 -16.29
CA GLU A 358 -8.65 26.43 -17.36
C GLU A 358 -7.51 25.41 -17.16
N ILE A 359 -6.97 25.32 -15.93
CA ILE A 359 -5.88 24.38 -15.66
C ILE A 359 -6.37 22.92 -15.63
N TYR A 360 -7.59 22.66 -15.17
CA TYR A 360 -8.16 21.30 -15.18
C TYR A 360 -8.47 20.81 -16.60
N GLU A 361 -9.05 21.67 -17.44
CA GLU A 361 -9.28 21.36 -18.85
C GLU A 361 -7.94 21.15 -19.57
N PHE A 362 -6.93 21.98 -19.30
CA PHE A 362 -5.57 21.79 -19.81
C PHE A 362 -5.01 20.40 -19.44
N ILE A 363 -5.14 19.99 -18.16
CA ILE A 363 -4.67 18.68 -17.70
C ILE A 363 -5.38 17.55 -18.45
N ILE A 364 -6.71 17.60 -18.58
CA ILE A 364 -7.46 16.56 -19.31
C ILE A 364 -7.02 16.47 -20.77
N GLU A 365 -6.75 17.60 -21.42
CA GLU A 365 -6.34 17.61 -22.82
C GLU A 365 -4.91 17.11 -23.05
N ASN A 366 -4.01 17.34 -22.08
CA ASN A 366 -2.57 17.13 -22.23
C ASN A 366 -2.02 15.94 -21.43
N GLU A 367 -2.79 15.34 -20.54
CA GLU A 367 -2.35 14.21 -19.73
C GLU A 367 -1.79 13.07 -20.61
N ILE A 368 -0.72 12.46 -20.11
CA ILE A 368 -0.06 11.33 -20.76
C ILE A 368 -0.13 10.09 -19.88
N GLU A 369 -0.18 8.93 -20.53
CA GLU A 369 -0.29 7.67 -19.80
C GLU A 369 0.97 7.36 -19.00
N SER A 370 0.75 6.82 -17.80
CA SER A 370 1.83 6.23 -17.02
C SER A 370 2.45 5.05 -17.77
N ARG A 371 3.66 4.63 -17.36
CA ARG A 371 4.40 3.56 -18.05
C ARG A 371 3.62 2.24 -18.06
N ILE A 372 2.82 1.98 -17.02
CA ILE A 372 1.91 0.84 -16.90
C ILE A 372 0.58 1.37 -16.34
N PRO A 373 -0.34 1.80 -17.20
CA PRO A 373 -1.63 2.33 -16.76
C PRO A 373 -2.52 1.19 -16.26
N SER A 374 -3.08 1.35 -15.05
CA SER A 374 -4.15 0.48 -14.56
C SER A 374 -5.46 0.75 -15.31
N HIS A 375 -5.76 2.03 -15.53
CA HIS A 375 -6.95 2.53 -16.23
C HIS A 375 -6.55 3.46 -17.38
N PRO A 376 -7.33 3.53 -18.47
CA PRO A 376 -7.16 4.58 -19.47
C PRO A 376 -7.35 5.97 -18.84
N ILE A 377 -6.54 6.92 -19.28
CA ILE A 377 -6.70 8.34 -18.95
C ILE A 377 -7.99 8.91 -19.58
N THR A 378 -8.51 10.01 -19.04
CA THR A 378 -9.78 10.62 -19.45
C THR A 378 -9.77 10.98 -20.93
N SER A 379 -8.70 11.59 -21.44
CA SER A 379 -8.58 11.91 -22.87
C SER A 379 -8.60 10.68 -23.80
N SER A 380 -8.02 9.55 -23.35
CA SER A 380 -8.08 8.29 -24.06
C SER A 380 -9.50 7.71 -24.09
N ARG A 381 -10.26 7.85 -22.99
CA ARG A 381 -11.68 7.46 -22.94
C ARG A 381 -12.52 8.33 -23.86
N MET A 382 -12.37 9.65 -23.83
CA MET A 382 -13.07 10.57 -24.73
C MET A 382 -12.90 10.16 -26.20
N LYS A 383 -11.66 9.88 -26.62
CA LYS A 383 -11.34 9.36 -27.96
C LYS A 383 -11.97 8.01 -28.26
N PHE A 384 -11.98 7.08 -27.30
CA PHE A 384 -12.59 5.76 -27.46
C PHE A 384 -14.12 5.84 -27.65
N PHE A 385 -14.79 6.68 -26.87
CA PHE A 385 -16.23 6.90 -26.98
C PHE A 385 -16.61 7.78 -28.19
N GLY A 386 -15.69 8.61 -28.69
CA GLY A 386 -15.96 9.57 -29.76
C GLY A 386 -16.70 10.82 -29.26
N VAL A 387 -16.51 11.14 -27.97
CA VAL A 387 -17.17 12.26 -27.29
C VAL A 387 -16.16 13.41 -27.22
N ASN A 388 -16.52 14.55 -27.81
CA ASN A 388 -15.80 15.81 -27.62
C ASN A 388 -16.15 16.38 -26.24
N THR A 389 -15.36 17.33 -25.73
CA THR A 389 -15.52 17.94 -24.40
C THR A 389 -16.99 18.27 -24.10
N PRO A 390 -17.67 17.47 -23.26
CA PRO A 390 -19.08 17.69 -22.95
C PRO A 390 -19.20 18.98 -22.14
N LYS A 391 -20.37 19.63 -22.22
CA LYS A 391 -20.68 20.73 -21.31
C LYS A 391 -20.80 20.13 -19.90
N ILE A 392 -19.86 20.49 -19.02
CA ILE A 392 -19.91 20.08 -17.62
C ILE A 392 -20.89 20.99 -16.90
N ASP A 393 -21.90 20.38 -16.30
CA ASP A 393 -22.90 21.04 -15.48
C ASP A 393 -22.92 20.40 -14.08
N PHE A 394 -22.80 21.24 -13.05
CA PHE A 394 -22.89 20.82 -11.65
C PHE A 394 -24.25 21.17 -11.03
N ASP A 395 -25.14 21.83 -11.77
CA ASP A 395 -26.45 22.26 -11.28
C ASP A 395 -27.48 21.11 -11.36
N ASP A 396 -27.32 20.18 -12.31
CA ASP A 396 -28.19 19.00 -12.51
C ASP A 396 -27.89 17.83 -11.54
N ARG A 397 -27.23 18.10 -10.41
CA ARG A 397 -26.95 17.07 -9.39
C ARG A 397 -28.25 16.47 -8.84
N TYR A 398 -28.30 15.15 -8.79
CA TYR A 398 -29.48 14.43 -8.34
C TYR A 398 -29.42 14.18 -6.84
N TYR A 399 -30.25 14.89 -6.07
CA TYR A 399 -30.38 14.71 -4.64
C TYR A 399 -31.57 13.82 -4.28
N ASP A 400 -31.37 12.51 -4.38
CA ASP A 400 -32.33 11.55 -3.83
C ASP A 400 -32.31 11.56 -2.30
N ASN A 401 -33.45 11.23 -1.69
CA ASN A 401 -33.54 10.95 -0.27
C ASN A 401 -32.54 9.85 0.15
N GLU A 402 -32.30 8.87 -0.72
CA GLU A 402 -31.36 7.77 -0.47
C GLU A 402 -29.90 8.24 -0.37
N VAL A 403 -29.45 9.08 -1.31
CA VAL A 403 -28.09 9.65 -1.30
C VAL A 403 -27.90 10.53 -0.06
N PHE A 404 -28.89 11.36 0.26
CA PHE A 404 -28.87 12.17 1.48
C PHE A 404 -28.78 11.31 2.76
N MET A 405 -29.51 10.20 2.81
CA MET A 405 -29.45 9.26 3.93
C MET A 405 -28.06 8.60 4.06
N ILE A 406 -27.42 8.25 2.94
CA ILE A 406 -26.05 7.71 2.93
C ILE A 406 -25.06 8.76 3.48
N ILE A 407 -25.11 9.98 2.96
CA ILE A 407 -24.22 11.07 3.39
C ILE A 407 -24.32 11.32 4.88
N ASN A 408 -25.55 11.43 5.42
CA ASN A 408 -25.75 11.64 6.85
C ASN A 408 -25.20 10.49 7.70
N GLN A 409 -25.39 9.24 7.26
CA GLN A 409 -24.83 8.09 7.98
C GLN A 409 -23.30 8.06 7.91
N MET A 410 -22.72 8.43 6.77
CA MET A 410 -21.26 8.49 6.60
C MET A 410 -20.65 9.62 7.45
N ASN A 411 -21.27 10.80 7.53
CA ASN A 411 -20.83 11.88 8.42
C ASN A 411 -20.88 11.46 9.90
N GLN A 412 -21.91 10.70 10.30
CA GLN A 412 -22.00 10.16 11.67
C GLN A 412 -20.93 9.09 11.95
N ILE A 413 -20.59 8.24 10.98
CA ILE A 413 -19.53 7.23 11.15
C ILE A 413 -18.19 7.94 11.35
N ASP A 414 -17.88 8.93 10.52
CA ASP A 414 -16.64 9.72 10.62
C ASP A 414 -16.56 10.46 11.99
N GLU A 415 -17.67 11.01 12.47
CA GLU A 415 -17.76 11.62 13.81
C GLU A 415 -17.45 10.61 14.94
N ASN A 416 -17.99 9.39 14.85
CA ASN A 416 -17.80 8.35 15.86
C ASN A 416 -16.40 7.71 15.82
N GLU A 417 -15.70 7.74 14.68
CA GLU A 417 -14.31 7.26 14.58
C GLU A 417 -13.29 8.25 15.19
N LEU A 418 -13.73 9.47 15.51
CA LEU A 418 -12.95 10.51 16.18
C LEU A 418 -13.18 10.51 17.71
N ASP A 419 -13.05 9.35 18.35
CA ASP A 419 -13.16 9.18 19.82
C ASP A 419 -12.28 10.19 20.60
N ASN A 420 -11.24 10.74 19.96
CA ASN A 420 -10.35 11.77 20.48
C ASN A 420 -10.33 13.07 19.63
N TYR A 421 -11.46 13.53 19.08
CA TYR A 421 -11.51 14.73 18.21
C TYR A 421 -10.82 15.96 18.82
N GLN A 422 -10.99 16.22 20.12
CA GLN A 422 -10.35 17.37 20.78
C GLN A 422 -8.82 17.27 20.77
N GLU A 423 -8.28 16.09 21.01
CA GLU A 423 -6.83 15.85 20.94
C GLU A 423 -6.33 15.96 19.49
N TYR A 424 -7.07 15.42 18.53
CA TYR A 424 -6.77 15.62 17.10
C TYR A 424 -6.77 17.11 16.73
N ARG A 425 -7.77 17.87 17.19
CA ARG A 425 -7.88 19.31 16.96
C ARG A 425 -6.73 20.09 17.57
N GLU A 426 -6.36 19.77 18.80
CA GLU A 426 -5.22 20.38 19.49
C GLU A 426 -3.93 20.17 18.69
N ASN A 427 -3.64 18.90 18.35
CA ASN A 427 -2.39 18.50 17.73
C ASN A 427 -2.27 18.93 16.25
N THR A 428 -3.39 19.05 15.53
CA THR A 428 -3.38 19.31 14.08
C THR A 428 -3.79 20.72 13.70
N TYR A 429 -4.47 21.48 14.55
CA TYR A 429 -4.91 22.82 14.19
C TYR A 429 -4.49 23.86 15.21
N LEU A 430 -4.89 23.71 16.47
CA LEU A 430 -4.65 24.75 17.47
C LEU A 430 -3.18 25.00 17.74
N SER A 431 -2.37 23.95 17.88
CA SER A 431 -0.91 24.06 18.04
C SER A 431 -0.26 24.85 16.91
N ARG A 432 -0.70 24.62 15.67
CA ARG A 432 -0.19 25.30 14.47
C ARG A 432 -0.61 26.77 14.45
N ILE A 433 -1.85 27.07 14.84
CA ILE A 433 -2.33 28.44 15.00
C ILE A 433 -1.55 29.18 16.09
N GLU A 434 -1.21 28.51 17.20
CA GLU A 434 -0.37 29.07 18.25
C GLU A 434 1.06 29.35 17.74
N THR A 435 1.68 28.42 17.01
CA THR A 435 2.97 28.63 16.35
C THR A 435 2.95 29.84 15.43
N ILE A 436 1.90 29.98 14.61
CA ILE A 436 1.70 31.13 13.72
C ILE A 436 1.66 32.43 14.52
N LYS A 437 0.81 32.51 15.54
CA LYS A 437 0.66 33.71 16.38
C LYS A 437 1.95 34.07 17.11
N LYS A 438 2.60 33.09 17.76
CA LYS A 438 3.86 33.27 18.50
C LYS A 438 4.93 33.89 17.60
N TYR A 439 5.06 33.38 16.37
CA TYR A 439 6.04 33.89 15.42
C TYR A 439 5.67 35.28 14.88
N GLU A 440 4.40 35.53 14.58
CA GLU A 440 3.94 36.84 14.06
C GLU A 440 4.05 37.96 15.10
N ASP A 441 3.81 37.66 16.38
CA ASP A 441 3.93 38.63 17.48
C ASP A 441 5.39 38.93 17.83
N ASN A 442 6.26 37.92 17.76
CA ASN A 442 7.69 38.06 18.07
C ASN A 442 8.56 37.21 17.12
N PRO A 443 8.86 37.71 15.90
CA PRO A 443 9.64 36.98 14.92
C PRO A 443 11.04 36.66 15.44
N ILE A 444 11.40 35.38 15.43
CA ILE A 444 12.71 34.89 15.84
C ILE A 444 13.56 34.65 14.60
N ASP A 445 14.81 35.11 14.64
CA ASP A 445 15.78 34.86 13.58
C ASP A 445 16.54 33.55 13.77
N ASP A 446 15.78 32.45 13.73
CA ASP A 446 16.28 31.09 13.82
C ASP A 446 15.65 30.24 12.70
N LEU A 447 16.45 29.41 12.03
CA LEU A 447 15.99 28.63 10.88
C LEU A 447 14.92 27.61 11.28
N GLN A 448 15.04 26.98 12.46
CA GLN A 448 14.09 25.99 12.91
C GLN A 448 12.73 26.64 13.20
N GLU A 449 12.69 27.72 13.98
CA GLU A 449 11.45 28.44 14.28
C GLU A 449 10.80 29.02 13.01
N GLN A 450 11.61 29.48 12.04
CA GLN A 450 11.12 29.95 10.74
C GLN A 450 10.51 28.81 9.90
N LEU A 451 11.15 27.65 9.86
CA LEU A 451 10.60 26.47 9.18
C LEU A 451 9.30 26.01 9.84
N GLU A 452 9.25 25.96 11.17
CA GLU A 452 8.04 25.62 11.93
C GLU A 452 6.88 26.57 11.62
N TYR A 453 7.13 27.89 11.56
CA TYR A 453 6.14 28.88 11.12
C TYR A 453 5.66 28.64 9.69
N GLY A 454 6.59 28.48 8.74
CA GLY A 454 6.26 28.24 7.33
C GLY A 454 5.43 26.97 7.12
N PHE A 455 5.77 25.88 7.81
CA PHE A 455 5.00 24.64 7.76
C PHE A 455 3.66 24.75 8.48
N ALA A 456 3.57 25.48 9.59
CA ALA A 456 2.31 25.74 10.24
C ALA A 456 1.34 26.46 9.29
N LEU A 457 1.79 27.50 8.58
CA LEU A 457 1.00 28.18 7.53
C LEU A 457 0.55 27.21 6.43
N PHE A 458 1.48 26.38 5.91
CA PHE A 458 1.17 25.40 4.88
C PHE A 458 0.10 24.40 5.34
N HIS A 459 0.24 23.86 6.56
CA HIS A 459 -0.67 22.87 7.12
C HIS A 459 -2.06 23.41 7.44
N VAL A 460 -2.20 24.69 7.81
CA VAL A 460 -3.52 25.33 7.98
C VAL A 460 -4.09 25.89 6.67
N MET A 461 -3.50 25.52 5.53
CA MET A 461 -3.93 25.90 4.18
C MET A 461 -3.84 27.41 3.87
N GLU A 462 -2.98 28.15 4.58
CA GLU A 462 -2.58 29.52 4.24
C GLU A 462 -1.49 29.51 3.15
N ILE A 463 -1.78 28.83 2.03
CA ILE A 463 -0.79 28.44 0.99
C ILE A 463 -0.06 29.64 0.39
N GLU A 464 -0.76 30.76 0.14
CA GLU A 464 -0.16 31.97 -0.44
C GLU A 464 0.86 32.61 0.52
N LYS A 465 0.53 32.68 1.82
CA LYS A 465 1.46 33.19 2.85
C LYS A 465 2.64 32.26 3.02
N ALA A 466 2.41 30.95 3.10
CA ALA A 466 3.46 29.95 3.19
C ALA A 466 4.41 30.05 1.99
N PHE A 467 3.87 30.16 0.77
CA PHE A 467 4.64 30.30 -0.45
C PHE A 467 5.52 31.55 -0.43
N TYR A 468 4.96 32.70 -0.09
CA TYR A 468 5.75 33.94 0.02
C TYR A 468 6.84 33.84 1.08
N PHE A 469 6.52 33.26 2.24
CA PHE A 469 7.44 33.10 3.35
C PHE A 469 8.61 32.17 2.99
N PHE A 470 8.33 30.98 2.45
CA PHE A 470 9.38 30.05 2.05
C PHE A 470 10.28 30.62 0.96
N ASN A 471 9.79 31.47 0.05
CA ASN A 471 10.64 32.08 -0.98
C ASN A 471 11.67 33.00 -0.34
N LYS A 472 11.26 33.84 0.61
CA LYS A 472 12.19 34.65 1.42
C LYS A 472 13.15 33.79 2.23
N LEU A 473 12.66 32.67 2.76
CA LEU A 473 13.49 31.76 3.55
C LEU A 473 14.60 31.14 2.70
N ILE A 474 14.31 30.76 1.45
CA ILE A 474 15.33 30.28 0.50
C ILE A 474 16.35 31.37 0.14
N GLU A 475 15.91 32.62 -0.05
CA GLU A 475 16.84 33.73 -0.30
C GLU A 475 17.86 33.89 0.84
N LYS A 476 17.42 33.67 2.09
CA LYS A 476 18.25 33.76 3.28
C LYS A 476 19.07 32.48 3.56
N TYR A 477 18.46 31.32 3.32
CA TYR A 477 19.05 29.99 3.55
C TYR A 477 18.96 29.14 2.27
N PRO A 478 19.85 29.39 1.26
CA PRO A 478 19.77 28.72 -0.04
C PRO A 478 20.01 27.20 -0.01
N THR A 479 20.49 26.67 1.12
CA THR A 479 20.73 25.24 1.34
C THR A 479 19.64 24.58 2.19
N SER A 480 18.55 25.28 2.50
CA SER A 480 17.42 24.72 3.25
C SER A 480 16.63 23.73 2.39
N SER A 481 16.91 22.43 2.56
CA SER A 481 16.20 21.34 1.87
C SER A 481 14.70 21.39 2.11
N HIS A 482 14.29 21.74 3.34
CA HIS A 482 12.91 21.83 3.78
C HIS A 482 12.14 22.93 3.03
N ALA A 483 12.73 24.14 2.92
CA ALA A 483 12.12 25.25 2.21
C ALA A 483 12.04 24.97 0.70
N HIS A 484 13.08 24.38 0.12
CA HIS A 484 13.06 23.90 -1.27
C HIS A 484 11.93 22.88 -1.48
N ASN A 485 11.78 21.91 -0.58
CA ASN A 485 10.73 20.91 -0.71
C ASN A 485 9.34 21.53 -0.65
N ALA A 486 9.09 22.40 0.33
CA ALA A 486 7.79 23.07 0.49
C ALA A 486 7.42 23.90 -0.75
N ILE A 487 8.35 24.71 -1.28
CA ILE A 487 8.11 25.47 -2.51
C ILE A 487 7.90 24.56 -3.72
N GLY A 488 8.68 23.49 -3.84
CA GLY A 488 8.51 22.52 -4.91
C GLY A 488 7.10 21.91 -4.90
N MET A 489 6.62 21.48 -3.72
CA MET A 489 5.28 20.93 -3.54
C MET A 489 4.20 21.95 -3.87
N ILE A 490 4.31 23.19 -3.38
CA ILE A 490 3.33 24.25 -3.66
C ILE A 490 3.30 24.57 -5.17
N TYR A 491 4.46 24.72 -5.82
CA TYR A 491 4.51 24.99 -7.25
C TYR A 491 3.86 23.87 -8.06
N LEU A 492 4.18 22.61 -7.78
CA LEU A 492 3.71 21.49 -8.61
C LEU A 492 2.25 21.12 -8.35
N ASN A 493 1.82 21.10 -7.08
CA ASN A 493 0.48 20.62 -6.72
C ASN A 493 -0.57 21.73 -6.72
N TYR A 494 -0.23 22.98 -6.37
CA TYR A 494 -1.21 24.06 -6.23
C TYR A 494 -1.22 25.03 -7.41
N TYR A 495 -0.04 25.41 -7.89
CA TYR A 495 0.11 26.34 -9.02
C TYR A 495 0.33 25.66 -10.37
N TYR A 496 0.47 24.33 -10.40
CA TYR A 496 0.80 23.55 -11.58
C TYR A 496 1.98 24.11 -12.40
N ASN A 497 3.02 24.54 -11.72
CA ASN A 497 4.16 25.24 -12.31
C ASN A 497 5.42 24.35 -12.36
N PRO A 498 6.01 24.11 -13.55
CA PRO A 498 7.17 23.23 -13.71
C PRO A 498 8.43 23.72 -12.98
N LYS A 499 8.49 24.99 -12.54
CA LYS A 499 9.59 25.49 -11.70
C LYS A 499 9.77 24.67 -10.43
N GLY A 500 8.71 24.07 -9.90
CA GLY A 500 8.81 23.24 -8.70
C GLY A 500 9.68 21.99 -8.87
N ILE A 501 9.88 21.50 -10.11
CA ILE A 501 10.71 20.31 -10.39
C ILE A 501 12.16 20.53 -9.92
N GLU A 502 12.73 21.71 -10.19
CA GLU A 502 14.09 22.05 -9.78
C GLU A 502 14.19 22.10 -8.24
N HIS A 503 13.19 22.66 -7.57
CA HIS A 503 13.14 22.72 -6.11
C HIS A 503 13.04 21.34 -5.46
N ILE A 504 12.24 20.42 -6.01
CA ILE A 504 12.13 19.04 -5.50
C ILE A 504 13.44 18.26 -5.73
N TYR A 505 14.09 18.41 -6.89
CA TYR A 505 15.43 17.82 -7.07
C TYR A 505 16.42 18.39 -6.06
N LYS A 506 16.40 19.71 -5.86
CA LYS A 506 17.31 20.37 -4.94
C LYS A 506 17.10 19.93 -3.50
N SER A 507 15.85 19.76 -3.04
CA SER A 507 15.57 19.26 -1.70
C SER A 507 16.09 17.85 -1.49
N ALA A 508 15.86 16.94 -2.45
CA ALA A 508 16.34 15.56 -2.39
C ALA A 508 17.88 15.44 -2.49
N GLU A 509 18.54 16.34 -3.22
CA GLU A 509 20.01 16.44 -3.27
C GLU A 509 20.59 16.90 -1.93
N LEU A 510 19.93 17.86 -1.27
CA LEU A 510 20.38 18.43 0.00
C LEU A 510 20.05 17.54 1.20
N ASN A 511 18.90 16.85 1.19
CA ASN A 511 18.47 15.97 2.26
C ASN A 511 17.71 14.74 1.70
N ARG A 512 18.22 13.55 2.02
CA ARG A 512 17.68 12.26 1.57
C ARG A 512 16.24 11.99 2.01
N ASN A 513 15.77 12.61 3.10
CA ASN A 513 14.41 12.37 3.59
C ASN A 513 13.36 12.90 2.60
N TYR A 514 13.78 13.72 1.62
CA TYR A 514 12.95 14.18 0.51
C TYR A 514 13.11 13.37 -0.78
N VAL A 515 13.83 12.24 -0.77
CA VAL A 515 13.92 11.37 -1.95
C VAL A 515 12.55 10.85 -2.36
N ASP A 516 11.69 10.49 -1.41
CA ASP A 516 10.32 10.05 -1.72
C ASP A 516 9.46 11.18 -2.29
N SER A 517 9.81 12.45 -1.99
CA SER A 517 9.13 13.62 -2.59
C SER A 517 9.35 13.71 -4.10
N LEU A 518 10.32 13.01 -4.68
CA LEU A 518 10.54 12.96 -6.12
C LEU A 518 9.35 12.38 -6.89
N ASP A 519 8.53 11.52 -6.27
CA ASP A 519 7.37 10.92 -6.92
C ASP A 519 6.36 11.97 -7.43
N VAL A 520 6.29 13.13 -6.78
CA VAL A 520 5.43 14.25 -7.19
C VAL A 520 5.79 14.78 -8.59
N ILE A 521 7.06 14.71 -8.99
CA ILE A 521 7.52 15.11 -10.33
C ILE A 521 6.90 14.20 -11.38
N GLY A 522 6.85 12.90 -11.09
CA GLY A 522 6.27 11.89 -11.97
C GLY A 522 4.80 12.16 -12.23
N GLU A 523 4.00 12.38 -11.18
CA GLU A 523 2.59 12.71 -11.28
C GLU A 523 2.35 14.04 -12.00
N PHE A 524 3.10 15.08 -11.65
CA PHE A 524 3.01 16.38 -12.30
C PHE A 524 3.28 16.28 -13.80
N CYS A 525 4.35 15.59 -14.21
CA CYS A 525 4.66 15.44 -15.63
C CYS A 525 3.62 14.60 -16.38
N LEU A 526 2.97 13.63 -15.72
CA LEU A 526 1.87 12.87 -16.30
C LEU A 526 0.64 13.75 -16.55
N ASN A 527 0.24 14.57 -15.57
CA ASN A 527 -0.89 15.49 -15.69
C ASN A 527 -0.64 16.61 -16.71
N MET A 528 0.57 17.16 -16.74
CA MET A 528 0.92 18.31 -17.59
C MET A 528 1.44 17.92 -18.99
N GLY A 529 1.49 16.63 -19.32
CA GLY A 529 1.96 16.16 -20.63
C GLY A 529 3.47 16.35 -20.88
N LEU A 530 4.28 16.54 -19.84
CA LEU A 530 5.71 16.84 -19.94
C LEU A 530 6.55 15.57 -20.16
N LYS A 531 6.43 15.00 -21.36
CA LYS A 531 7.05 13.70 -21.71
C LYS A 531 8.57 13.68 -21.58
N GLU A 532 9.26 14.75 -21.97
CA GLU A 532 10.73 14.81 -21.93
C GLU A 532 11.25 14.84 -20.49
N GLU A 533 10.66 15.69 -19.64
CA GLU A 533 11.00 15.74 -18.21
C GLU A 533 10.63 14.44 -17.50
N LEU A 534 9.50 13.80 -17.86
CA LEU A 534 9.14 12.50 -17.31
C LEU A 534 10.18 11.42 -17.61
N GLU A 535 10.72 11.36 -18.84
CA GLU A 535 11.77 10.41 -19.19
C GLU A 535 13.11 10.74 -18.50
N LYS A 536 13.46 12.03 -18.39
CA LYS A 536 14.62 12.49 -17.61
C LYS A 536 14.51 12.08 -16.15
N PHE A 537 13.36 12.32 -15.52
CA PHE A 537 13.04 11.89 -14.16
C PHE A 537 13.21 10.38 -13.98
N ARG A 538 12.65 9.58 -14.90
CA ARG A 538 12.77 8.11 -14.89
C ARG A 538 14.22 7.64 -15.00
N ASN A 539 15.04 8.32 -15.80
CA ASN A 539 16.47 8.00 -15.93
C ASN A 539 17.24 8.33 -14.65
N ILE A 540 17.00 9.50 -14.04
CA ILE A 540 17.61 9.92 -12.78
C ILE A 540 17.31 8.91 -11.65
N LEU A 541 16.05 8.47 -11.54
CA LEU A 541 15.67 7.42 -10.58
C LEU A 541 16.43 6.10 -10.83
N THR A 542 16.67 5.75 -12.09
CA THR A 542 17.28 4.47 -12.47
C THR A 542 18.79 4.41 -12.20
N ASP A 543 19.52 5.50 -12.44
CA ASP A 543 20.99 5.46 -12.50
C ASP A 543 21.69 5.92 -11.21
N LYS A 544 21.07 6.80 -10.42
CA LYS A 544 21.73 7.44 -9.28
C LYS A 544 20.96 7.26 -7.97
N ILE A 545 19.64 7.39 -8.00
CA ILE A 545 18.83 7.47 -6.79
C ILE A 545 18.53 6.08 -6.20
N ILE A 546 18.26 5.04 -7.00
CA ILE A 546 18.04 3.67 -6.44
C ILE A 546 19.31 3.06 -5.83
N SER A 547 20.50 3.34 -6.39
CA SER A 547 21.77 2.88 -5.79
C SER A 547 22.01 3.57 -4.46
N ASN A 548 21.79 4.88 -4.43
CA ASN A 548 21.81 5.69 -3.24
C ASN A 548 20.78 5.18 -2.21
N ILE A 549 19.48 5.10 -2.53
CA ILE A 549 18.41 4.61 -1.64
C ILE A 549 18.80 3.28 -0.99
N ALA A 550 19.33 2.32 -1.76
CA ALA A 550 19.74 1.03 -1.18
C ALA A 550 20.92 1.14 -0.21
N GLU A 551 21.81 2.12 -0.39
CA GLU A 551 22.90 2.43 0.54
C GLU A 551 22.38 3.21 1.77
N TYR A 552 21.43 4.13 1.58
CA TYR A 552 20.84 4.99 2.62
C TYR A 552 19.77 4.29 3.49
N ASP A 553 18.99 3.34 2.95
CA ASP A 553 18.02 2.51 3.69
C ASP A 553 18.70 1.74 4.81
N ASN A 554 19.97 1.40 4.61
CA ASN A 554 20.76 0.70 5.60
C ASN A 554 21.27 1.59 6.73
N ILE A 555 21.04 2.92 6.77
CA ILE A 555 21.66 3.80 7.78
C ILE A 555 21.24 3.41 9.20
N GLY A 556 19.94 3.34 9.46
CA GLY A 556 19.37 2.98 10.77
C GLY A 556 19.57 1.51 11.15
N ASP A 557 19.81 0.64 10.17
CA ASP A 557 19.91 -0.80 10.39
C ASP A 557 21.24 -1.20 11.04
N ILE A 558 21.21 -1.53 12.32
CA ILE A 558 22.38 -2.03 13.04
C ILE A 558 22.23 -3.53 13.29
N ASN A 559 22.96 -4.32 12.50
CA ASN A 559 23.06 -5.77 12.68
C ASN A 559 24.38 -6.16 13.42
N PRO A 560 24.56 -7.42 13.82
CA PRO A 560 25.78 -7.85 14.51
C PRO A 560 27.09 -7.57 13.75
N SER A 561 27.09 -7.62 12.41
CA SER A 561 28.28 -7.37 11.58
C SER A 561 28.56 -5.89 11.29
N THR A 562 27.63 -4.97 11.60
CA THR A 562 27.79 -3.52 11.37
C THR A 562 28.99 -2.98 12.14
N ARG A 563 29.90 -2.26 11.49
CA ARG A 563 31.02 -1.60 12.18
C ARG A 563 30.62 -0.18 12.55
N LEU A 564 30.86 0.18 13.80
CA LEU A 564 30.57 1.50 14.37
C LEU A 564 31.87 2.11 14.86
N PHE A 565 31.98 3.43 14.75
CA PHE A 565 33.14 4.23 15.08
C PHE A 565 32.74 5.37 16.03
N PRO A 566 33.67 5.96 16.79
CA PRO A 566 33.39 7.20 17.51
C PRO A 566 32.89 8.30 16.57
N ALA A 567 31.99 9.15 17.04
CA ALA A 567 31.55 10.31 16.26
C ALA A 567 32.73 11.25 15.96
N THR A 568 32.70 11.85 14.77
CA THR A 568 33.71 12.81 14.29
C THR A 568 33.18 14.24 14.26
N LEU A 569 32.12 14.51 15.04
CA LEU A 569 31.53 15.84 15.17
C LEU A 569 32.42 16.75 16.03
N GLU A 570 32.38 18.04 15.75
CA GLU A 570 32.97 19.07 16.60
C GLU A 570 32.29 19.09 17.97
N LYS A 571 33.08 19.36 19.02
CA LYS A 571 32.61 19.26 20.41
C LYS A 571 31.44 20.21 20.70
N GLU A 572 31.43 21.38 20.08
CA GLU A 572 30.36 22.38 20.23
C GLU A 572 29.04 21.85 19.68
N LYS A 573 29.03 21.36 18.44
CA LYS A 573 27.85 20.73 17.81
C LYS A 573 27.35 19.51 18.59
N LEU A 574 28.27 18.73 19.12
CA LEU A 574 27.94 17.56 19.93
C LEU A 574 27.22 17.96 21.22
N ASN A 575 27.75 18.95 21.94
CA ASN A 575 27.15 19.46 23.16
C ASN A 575 25.78 20.08 22.88
N GLU A 576 25.64 20.83 21.79
CA GLU A 576 24.37 21.44 21.37
C GLU A 576 23.27 20.38 21.16
N ILE A 577 23.58 19.30 20.41
CA ILE A 577 22.64 18.19 20.19
C ILE A 577 22.27 17.52 21.51
N ILE A 578 23.26 17.30 22.39
CA ILE A 578 23.03 16.68 23.70
C ILE A 578 22.14 17.56 24.58
N ASP A 579 22.39 18.87 24.62
CA ASP A 579 21.62 19.83 25.40
C ASP A 579 20.19 19.92 24.87
N TYR A 580 19.99 19.89 23.54
CA TYR A 580 18.66 19.84 22.94
C TYR A 580 17.90 18.57 23.36
N ILE A 581 18.52 17.39 23.25
CA ILE A 581 17.90 16.12 23.65
C ILE A 581 17.59 16.12 25.15
N LYS A 582 18.49 16.66 25.97
CA LYS A 582 18.30 16.79 27.42
C LYS A 582 17.08 17.63 27.77
N ASN A 583 16.83 18.70 27.02
CA ASN A 583 15.68 19.58 27.24
C ASN A 583 14.33 18.95 26.90
N GLN A 584 14.30 17.82 26.19
CA GLN A 584 13.06 17.08 25.92
C GLN A 584 12.62 16.18 27.10
N ASP A 585 13.43 16.06 28.16
CA ASP A 585 13.11 15.40 29.44
C ASP A 585 12.54 13.95 29.36
N PHE A 586 13.01 13.14 28.39
CA PHE A 586 12.59 11.73 28.26
C PHE A 586 13.74 10.72 28.12
N ALA A 587 14.92 11.18 27.70
CA ALA A 587 16.09 10.34 27.45
C ALA A 587 16.94 10.19 28.73
N THR A 588 17.39 8.96 29.02
CA THR A 588 18.29 8.66 30.14
C THR A 588 19.75 8.63 29.71
N GLU A 589 20.01 8.06 28.54
CA GLU A 589 21.34 7.97 27.94
C GLU A 589 21.30 8.26 26.45
N VAL A 590 22.35 8.90 25.94
CA VAL A 590 22.53 9.14 24.51
C VAL A 590 23.91 8.64 24.07
N PHE A 591 23.95 7.85 23.01
CA PHE A 591 25.17 7.53 22.29
C PHE A 591 25.18 8.27 20.96
N ILE A 592 26.30 8.88 20.61
CA ILE A 592 26.51 9.47 19.29
C ILE A 592 27.70 8.76 18.67
N VAL A 593 27.44 7.98 17.64
CA VAL A 593 28.45 7.13 16.96
C VAL A 593 28.42 7.38 15.46
N ARG A 594 29.48 7.03 14.76
CA ARG A 594 29.57 7.09 13.30
C ARG A 594 29.42 5.70 12.69
N LYS A 595 28.70 5.63 11.59
CA LYS A 595 28.60 4.44 10.74
C LYS A 595 29.04 4.79 9.32
N ASN A 596 30.06 4.09 8.83
CA ASN A 596 30.43 4.15 7.43
C ASN A 596 29.49 3.24 6.64
N ILE A 597 28.95 3.78 5.55
CA ILE A 597 27.98 3.10 4.68
C ILE A 597 28.71 2.67 3.42
N THR A 598 29.53 3.56 2.86
CA THR A 598 30.53 3.26 1.82
C THR A 598 31.89 3.83 2.24
N ASP A 599 32.90 3.68 1.39
CA ASP A 599 34.23 4.24 1.65
C ASP A 599 34.21 5.78 1.70
N ASP A 600 33.30 6.40 0.95
CA ASP A 600 33.19 7.86 0.81
C ASP A 600 31.97 8.47 1.55
N PHE A 601 31.11 7.63 2.15
CA PHE A 601 29.87 8.09 2.78
C PHE A 601 29.66 7.51 4.18
N TYR A 602 29.33 8.37 5.14
CA TYR A 602 29.05 8.02 6.53
C TYR A 602 27.90 8.84 7.10
N ALA A 603 27.28 8.31 8.17
CA ALA A 603 26.26 9.01 8.94
C ALA A 603 26.59 8.98 10.44
N HIS A 604 26.11 9.98 11.16
CA HIS A 604 26.10 10.04 12.61
C HIS A 604 24.80 9.45 13.15
N LEU A 605 24.91 8.42 13.97
CA LEU A 605 23.77 7.78 14.63
C LEU A 605 23.62 8.40 16.01
N VAL A 606 22.47 9.03 16.25
CA VAL A 606 22.05 9.50 17.57
C VAL A 606 21.16 8.40 18.15
N CYS A 607 21.70 7.65 19.10
CA CYS A 607 21.04 6.50 19.70
C CYS A 607 20.56 6.85 21.11
N ILE A 608 19.25 6.86 21.31
CA ILE A 608 18.60 7.27 22.56
C ILE A 608 18.17 6.05 23.36
N VAL A 609 18.45 6.06 24.66
CA VAL A 609 17.86 5.16 25.65
C VAL A 609 16.83 5.97 26.44
N ALA A 610 15.58 5.51 26.48
CA ALA A 610 14.47 6.21 27.14
C ALA A 610 13.53 5.23 27.86
N ASN A 611 12.71 5.75 28.78
CA ASN A 611 11.63 4.98 29.41
C ASN A 611 10.32 5.19 28.63
N GLU A 612 9.80 4.14 27.99
CA GLU A 612 8.61 4.17 27.12
C GLU A 612 7.26 4.40 27.84
N ALA A 613 7.24 4.84 29.11
CA ALA A 613 6.04 4.80 29.95
C ALA A 613 4.88 5.68 29.46
N ASN A 614 5.15 6.74 28.68
CA ASN A 614 4.15 7.61 28.05
C ASN A 614 4.39 7.67 26.52
N GLY A 615 3.79 6.75 25.76
CA GLY A 615 4.07 6.59 24.32
C GLY A 615 3.82 7.84 23.45
N PHE A 616 2.88 8.72 23.82
CA PHE A 616 2.62 9.97 23.10
C PHE A 616 3.75 10.99 23.29
N ASP A 617 4.14 11.25 24.55
CA ASP A 617 5.25 12.15 24.89
C ASP A 617 6.57 11.68 24.26
N PHE A 618 6.79 10.36 24.21
CA PHE A 618 7.95 9.76 23.57
C PHE A 618 7.99 10.03 22.05
N ASN A 619 6.89 9.82 21.34
CA ASN A 619 6.85 10.03 19.88
C ASN A 619 7.03 11.50 19.54
N THR A 620 6.40 12.40 20.28
CA THR A 620 6.54 13.85 20.11
C THR A 620 7.99 14.29 20.33
N ALA A 621 8.61 13.84 21.42
CA ALA A 621 10.00 14.18 21.72
C ALA A 621 10.99 13.61 20.69
N MET A 622 10.78 12.37 20.21
CA MET A 622 11.57 11.77 19.14
C MET A 622 11.43 12.54 17.83
N ASN A 623 10.22 13.01 17.48
CA ASN A 623 9.99 13.82 16.29
C ASN A 623 10.68 15.19 16.39
N ASN A 624 10.62 15.85 17.55
CA ASN A 624 11.32 17.12 17.77
C ASN A 624 12.83 16.97 17.57
N ILE A 625 13.43 15.91 18.14
CA ILE A 625 14.85 15.63 17.96
C ILE A 625 15.16 15.31 16.50
N PHE A 626 14.33 14.51 15.84
CA PHE A 626 14.51 14.22 14.43
C PHE A 626 14.55 15.51 13.61
N ASN A 627 13.56 16.40 13.75
CA ASN A 627 13.49 17.66 13.03
C ASN A 627 14.72 18.55 13.31
N HIS A 628 15.14 18.63 14.57
CA HIS A 628 16.33 19.39 14.97
C HIS A 628 17.64 18.85 14.39
N LEU A 629 17.74 17.53 14.17
CA LEU A 629 18.87 16.92 13.49
C LEU A 629 18.78 17.08 11.96
N ASP A 630 17.58 17.08 11.41
CA ASP A 630 17.34 17.00 9.96
C ASP A 630 17.55 18.33 9.21
N ILE A 631 17.54 19.45 9.93
CA ILE A 631 17.87 20.78 9.40
C ILE A 631 19.38 21.03 9.25
N ARG A 632 20.23 20.12 9.75
CA ARG A 632 21.70 20.26 9.76
C ARG A 632 22.32 19.75 8.45
N GLU A 633 23.53 20.22 8.16
CA GLU A 633 24.28 19.77 6.98
C GLU A 633 24.81 18.33 7.14
N GLU A 634 25.13 17.90 8.36
CA GLU A 634 25.60 16.55 8.60
C GLU A 634 24.48 15.51 8.50
N GLN A 635 24.80 14.33 7.96
CA GLN A 635 23.83 13.26 7.89
C GLN A 635 23.64 12.58 9.25
N PHE A 636 22.45 12.72 9.81
CA PHE A 636 22.05 12.02 11.02
C PHE A 636 21.10 10.85 10.75
N ALA A 637 21.03 9.92 11.70
CA ALA A 637 19.90 9.04 11.89
C ALA A 637 19.61 8.86 13.38
N LEU A 638 18.33 8.96 13.72
CA LEU A 638 17.83 8.82 15.07
C LEU A 638 17.41 7.37 15.32
N ILE A 639 17.91 6.76 16.40
CA ILE A 639 17.67 5.35 16.71
C ILE A 639 17.23 5.21 18.16
N HIS A 640 16.10 4.55 18.38
CA HIS A 640 15.72 4.11 19.73
C HIS A 640 16.44 2.81 20.11
N VAL A 641 17.12 2.80 21.25
CA VAL A 641 17.86 1.64 21.78
C VAL A 641 16.95 0.80 22.67
N ASN A 642 16.20 -0.11 22.05
CA ASN A 642 15.22 -0.97 22.72
C ASN A 642 15.74 -2.37 23.10
N ASN A 643 17.02 -2.69 22.84
CA ASN A 643 17.56 -4.01 23.15
C ASN A 643 19.01 -3.98 23.68
N GLN A 644 19.32 -4.97 24.53
CA GLN A 644 20.64 -5.08 25.19
C GLN A 644 21.80 -5.36 24.22
N ILE A 645 21.55 -5.99 23.07
CA ILE A 645 22.60 -6.33 22.11
C ILE A 645 23.15 -5.05 21.49
N LEU A 646 22.26 -4.16 21.06
CA LEU A 646 22.58 -2.85 20.51
C LEU A 646 23.27 -1.98 21.55
N TYR A 647 22.73 -1.92 22.77
CA TYR A 647 23.33 -1.17 23.89
C TYR A 647 24.79 -1.60 24.16
N LYS A 648 25.04 -2.91 24.30
CA LYS A 648 26.39 -3.45 24.52
C LYS A 648 27.34 -3.15 23.36
N LYS A 649 26.82 -3.08 22.14
CA LYS A 649 27.60 -2.75 20.95
C LYS A 649 28.00 -1.28 20.92
N LEU A 650 27.07 -0.37 21.24
CA LEU A 650 27.35 1.07 21.36
C LEU A 650 28.38 1.37 22.44
N LYS A 651 28.24 0.75 23.62
CA LYS A 651 29.16 0.93 24.76
C LYS A 651 30.61 0.50 24.50
N LYS A 652 30.85 -0.38 23.51
CA LYS A 652 32.21 -0.77 23.08
C LYS A 652 32.90 0.32 22.25
N VAL A 653 32.14 1.26 21.70
CA VAL A 653 32.62 2.25 20.73
C VAL A 653 32.70 3.64 21.37
N SER A 654 31.69 4.02 22.16
CA SER A 654 31.66 5.28 22.89
C SER A 654 31.01 5.11 24.26
N ASN A 655 31.42 5.95 25.22
CA ASN A 655 30.69 6.07 26.48
C ASN A 655 29.37 6.82 26.22
N PRO A 656 28.26 6.45 26.90
CA PRO A 656 27.02 7.21 26.81
C PRO A 656 27.18 8.57 27.48
N TYR A 657 26.50 9.57 26.93
CA TYR A 657 26.14 10.78 27.66
C TYR A 657 24.97 10.46 28.57
N ILE A 658 25.20 10.55 29.88
CA ILE A 658 24.17 10.32 30.88
C ILE A 658 23.40 11.63 31.02
N LEU A 659 22.10 11.60 30.70
CA LEU A 659 21.24 12.79 30.69
C LEU A 659 20.42 12.95 31.98
N ASN A 660 20.60 12.04 32.94
CA ASN A 660 19.97 12.11 34.27
C ASN A 660 20.02 13.53 34.86
N LYS A 661 18.97 13.87 35.61
CA LYS A 661 19.15 14.71 36.80
C LYS A 661 19.96 13.96 37.85
#